data_AF-A0A7J5DCA0-F1
#
_entry.id   AF-A0A7J5DCA0-F1
#
_cell.length_a   1.000
_cell.length_b   1.000
_cell.length_c   1.000
_cell.angle_alpha   90.00
_cell.angle_beta   90.00
_cell.angle_gamma   90.00
#
_symmetry.space_group_name_H-M   'P 1'
#
loop_
_entity.id
_entity.type
_entity.pdbx_description
1 polymer ?
#
loop_
_entity_poly.entity_id
_entity_poly.type
_entity_poly.pdbx_seq_one_letter_code
_entity_poly.pdbx_strand_id
1 'polypeptide(L)'
;MRDGGTVTDRAEPDPELAGLVLDYMRHLKSSPAGADASVTSFAPHAVVGDVWPEPAEGQSDGPHVLLLENVAQQLKDSVPTGAGTLRLPEFDTLLAVLRADVQEREAEAQRRALRRVLSEAYTRKLHEDFPLTQLREITDGWWGAPFRLLDIVAAWSWRRWYGMRLDRRHVWVSRMLDLPGRSFLKAAVHLRVSHRLALAQEAAQPPGTVASRDEELVREILLTALIHDLAGAARPRAWSRLRPRRAWPFVVLLPAVGGPGSACREVLDTYAAVSRDIGSSPLLVLGAATGALPPYAASPPTRTVPAQRDGLGAHPTGHEVTALFSAAISGHSTDPVHVLTVPRAADEGTAVADVPQPAAMDFRRPRARDWWRPVAAATAVAVLCAGLVVLSRALTELVTDGGAADSCRHVDNGEVVGLTDGNDGCDLAHGEYADDLRDLEKILGHQNAQVDTDKPYRTIVFFAPLSVGSESKRTAPIGFQTLRGALLAQEDVNGSHRKAQVPVRLLVANAGEYFHYGSSGGLNTANTSGVDVAQMIIDRADRDHIAAVMGLHQSRPESQQAAIELGGQGITVLGTGVSGQRMVDGDSPSSYFQLSPVDARIAAVMTAFARNSPQLQALTSPAADGSGPAAVVVYDPKDTYFSADLAHRFDASYRSTGPVHLVKYGEMEDGRATRGIAGTVCTLVHGTNGFVLYAGRSSVMEDLFKAMQTTQACRARVSPVPVLAESPAPDVVLHPELMRQKYDALKLFYNQFSLPDPEGSFAETFDAAYHLSAENDAALGYDAVEILSEAMNDLVTNDPGFSPRALVNHLQDPGVQDYVGQSGVITLDSDHHYPPNKEIHVREITNAGDKLTDLTCGVLSQGARNATHWGPGDRFDCPVDPAS
;
A
#
# COMPACT_ATOMS: atom_id res chain seq x y z
N MET A 1 42.11 -26.85 15.25
CA MET A 1 43.02 -25.72 15.58
C MET A 1 43.64 -25.19 14.31
N ARG A 2 43.00 -24.18 13.72
CA ARG A 2 43.59 -23.25 12.76
C ARG A 2 42.99 -21.90 13.13
N ASP A 3 43.72 -21.14 13.92
CA ASP A 3 43.40 -19.75 14.24
C ASP A 3 43.64 -18.93 12.98
N GLY A 4 42.56 -18.64 12.26
CA GLY A 4 42.52 -17.60 11.23
C GLY A 4 42.09 -16.31 11.88
N GLY A 5 43.06 -15.52 12.36
CA GLY A 5 42.81 -14.19 12.89
C GLY A 5 42.33 -13.25 11.79
N THR A 6 41.03 -12.97 11.75
CA THR A 6 40.48 -11.76 11.15
C THR A 6 40.36 -10.70 12.24
N VAL A 7 41.47 -10.06 12.58
CA VAL A 7 41.43 -8.76 13.24
C VAL A 7 41.01 -7.78 12.14
N THR A 8 39.71 -7.49 12.09
CA THR A 8 39.26 -6.27 11.44
C THR A 8 39.61 -5.16 12.42
N ASP A 9 40.64 -4.37 12.12
CA ASP A 9 40.93 -3.09 12.80
C ASP A 9 39.71 -2.18 12.62
N ARG A 10 38.70 -2.36 13.46
CA ARG A 10 37.60 -1.40 13.59
C ARG A 10 38.15 -0.27 14.45
N ALA A 11 38.19 0.93 13.89
CA ALA A 11 38.54 2.14 14.62
C ALA A 11 37.73 2.21 15.93
N GLU A 12 38.42 2.23 17.07
CA GLU A 12 37.77 2.33 18.38
C GLU A 12 37.26 3.76 18.62
N PRO A 13 36.09 3.93 19.28
CA PRO A 13 35.56 5.24 19.63
C PRO A 13 36.51 6.02 20.54
N ASP A 14 36.67 7.32 20.31
CA ASP A 14 37.58 8.18 21.08
C ASP A 14 36.84 9.44 21.59
N PRO A 15 36.68 9.62 22.91
CA PRO A 15 35.95 10.77 23.48
C PRO A 15 36.65 12.11 23.21
N GLU A 16 37.96 12.14 22.92
CA GLU A 16 38.69 13.38 22.61
C GLU A 16 38.32 13.96 21.24
N LEU A 17 37.69 13.17 20.35
CA LEU A 17 37.23 13.62 19.03
C LEU A 17 36.14 14.71 19.10
N ALA A 18 35.41 14.80 20.21
CA ALA A 18 34.42 15.85 20.42
C ALA A 18 35.03 17.25 20.34
N GLY A 19 36.26 17.41 20.87
CA GLY A 19 37.02 18.65 20.79
C GLY A 19 37.32 19.03 19.35
N LEU A 20 37.72 18.07 18.51
CA LEU A 20 38.06 18.32 17.11
C LEU A 20 36.86 18.80 16.28
N VAL A 21 35.67 18.25 16.51
CA VAL A 21 34.44 18.71 15.81
C VAL A 21 34.07 20.14 16.21
N LEU A 22 34.22 20.49 17.50
CA LEU A 22 34.00 21.85 17.97
C LEU A 22 35.07 22.82 17.44
N ASP A 23 36.30 22.35 17.28
CA ASP A 23 37.37 23.14 16.67
C ASP A 23 37.07 23.41 15.20
N TYR A 24 36.58 22.41 14.46
CA TYR A 24 36.12 22.59 13.09
C TYR A 24 34.97 23.62 12.99
N MET A 25 34.01 23.60 13.95
CA MET A 25 32.99 24.64 14.04
C MET A 25 33.61 26.04 14.23
N ARG A 26 34.61 26.18 15.10
CA ARG A 26 35.31 27.47 15.31
C ARG A 26 35.96 27.96 14.01
N HIS A 27 36.56 27.05 13.24
CA HIS A 27 37.15 27.36 11.94
C HIS A 27 36.10 27.79 10.91
N LEU A 28 34.92 27.16 10.88
CA LEU A 28 33.81 27.61 10.02
C LEU A 28 33.34 29.03 10.32
N LYS A 29 33.58 29.51 11.56
CA LYS A 29 33.22 30.86 12.03
C LYS A 29 34.34 31.89 11.88
N SER A 30 35.62 31.51 11.92
CA SER A 30 36.74 32.46 11.93
C SER A 30 37.29 32.76 10.53
N SER A 31 37.18 34.00 10.06
CA SER A 31 37.90 34.47 8.87
C SER A 31 39.41 34.64 9.15
N PRO A 32 40.33 34.16 8.28
CA PRO A 32 41.77 34.27 8.46
C PRO A 32 42.37 35.66 8.11
N ALA A 33 41.59 36.75 8.08
CA ALA A 33 42.13 38.06 7.71
C ALA A 33 41.58 39.22 8.56
N GLY A 34 42.48 39.83 9.33
CA GLY A 34 42.57 41.27 9.65
C GLY A 34 41.32 42.01 10.17
N ALA A 35 41.46 42.55 11.39
CA ALA A 35 40.64 43.56 12.06
C ALA A 35 39.57 44.30 11.21
N ASP A 36 38.34 44.31 11.72
CA ASP A 36 37.12 45.04 11.30
C ASP A 36 36.09 44.37 10.35
N ALA A 37 36.23 43.08 10.01
CA ALA A 37 35.20 42.38 9.25
C ALA A 37 34.19 41.64 10.15
N SER A 38 32.90 41.98 10.01
CA SER A 38 31.77 41.20 10.57
C SER A 38 31.97 39.70 10.31
N VAL A 39 31.83 38.86 11.34
CA VAL A 39 32.03 37.40 11.29
C VAL A 39 31.25 36.78 10.11
N THR A 40 31.94 36.49 9.01
CA THR A 40 31.36 35.78 7.86
C THR A 40 31.65 34.30 7.99
N SER A 41 30.61 33.50 8.24
CA SER A 41 30.69 32.04 8.17
C SER A 41 31.13 31.58 6.78
N PHE A 42 31.94 30.53 6.68
CA PHE A 42 32.37 29.94 5.39
C PHE A 42 31.27 29.14 4.69
N ALA A 43 30.39 28.49 5.47
CA ALA A 43 29.31 27.67 4.95
C ALA A 43 28.14 27.67 5.93
N PRO A 44 26.88 27.50 5.45
CA PRO A 44 25.76 27.26 6.35
C PRO A 44 26.03 25.99 7.17
N HIS A 45 26.02 26.12 8.49
CA HIS A 45 26.32 25.04 9.42
C HIS A 45 25.37 25.01 10.63
N ALA A 46 25.18 23.83 11.19
CA ALA A 46 24.46 23.61 12.44
C ALA A 46 25.20 22.62 13.34
N VAL A 47 25.03 22.77 14.65
CA VAL A 47 25.55 21.87 15.67
C VAL A 47 24.39 21.24 16.44
N VAL A 48 24.44 19.92 16.57
CA VAL A 48 23.46 19.14 17.34
C VAL A 48 24.12 18.73 18.65
N GLY A 49 23.52 19.11 19.78
CA GLY A 49 23.95 18.60 21.09
C GLY A 49 23.47 17.17 21.30
N ASP A 50 24.18 16.38 22.12
CA ASP A 50 23.81 14.99 22.39
C ASP A 50 22.64 14.83 23.38
N VAL A 51 22.16 15.96 23.91
CA VAL A 51 21.01 16.07 24.82
C VAL A 51 19.80 16.56 24.02
N TRP A 52 18.66 15.90 24.23
CA TRP A 52 17.39 16.32 23.64
C TRP A 52 16.99 17.72 24.11
N PRO A 53 16.54 18.61 23.22
CA PRO A 53 16.04 19.92 23.61
C PRO A 53 14.74 19.75 24.41
N GLU A 54 14.70 20.36 25.59
CA GLU A 54 13.47 20.42 26.39
C GLU A 54 12.51 21.47 25.81
N PRO A 55 11.21 21.16 25.72
CA PRO A 55 10.21 22.14 25.31
C PRO A 55 10.14 23.29 26.33
N ALA A 56 10.06 24.53 25.83
CA ALA A 56 9.79 25.67 26.71
C ALA A 56 8.39 25.54 27.35
N GLU A 57 8.18 26.17 28.52
CA GLU A 57 6.86 26.19 29.16
C GLU A 57 5.77 26.67 28.18
N GLY A 58 4.79 25.82 27.90
CA GLY A 58 3.68 26.10 26.97
C GLY A 58 3.94 25.69 25.51
N GLN A 59 5.11 25.15 25.17
CA GLN A 59 5.40 24.59 23.86
C GLN A 59 5.00 23.11 23.81
N SER A 60 4.13 22.75 22.86
CA SER A 60 3.63 21.38 22.69
C SER A 60 4.38 20.57 21.64
N ASP A 61 5.60 20.99 21.29
CA ASP A 61 6.38 20.32 20.24
C ASP A 61 7.19 19.17 20.86
N GLY A 62 7.25 18.03 20.17
CA GLY A 62 8.10 16.91 20.57
C GLY A 62 9.60 17.23 20.47
N PRO A 63 10.46 16.55 21.24
CA PRO A 63 11.90 16.83 21.31
C PRO A 63 12.60 16.71 19.94
N HIS A 64 12.13 15.81 19.09
CA HIS A 64 12.63 15.62 17.72
C HIS A 64 12.26 16.78 16.78
N VAL A 65 11.06 17.37 16.93
CA VAL A 65 10.62 18.53 16.15
C VAL A 65 11.49 19.74 16.50
N LEU A 66 11.71 19.97 17.79
CA LEU A 66 12.57 21.05 18.31
C LEU A 66 14.02 20.89 17.85
N LEU A 67 14.54 19.67 17.85
CA LEU A 67 15.90 19.39 17.40
C LEU A 67 16.10 19.76 15.93
N LEU A 68 15.20 19.30 15.05
CA LEU A 68 15.28 19.59 13.62
C LEU A 68 14.99 21.06 13.30
N GLU A 69 14.11 21.72 14.05
CA GLU A 69 13.89 23.16 13.94
C GLU A 69 15.15 23.94 14.33
N ASN A 70 15.81 23.58 15.43
CA ASN A 70 17.06 24.20 15.85
C ASN A 70 18.16 24.03 14.78
N VAL A 71 18.27 22.84 14.16
CA VAL A 71 19.17 22.60 13.03
C VAL A 71 18.83 23.51 11.85
N ALA A 72 17.55 23.55 11.46
CA ALA A 72 17.08 24.38 10.35
C ALA A 72 17.33 25.87 10.60
N GLN A 73 17.16 26.35 11.83
CA GLN A 73 17.39 27.73 12.23
C GLN A 73 18.89 28.07 12.23
N GLN A 74 19.74 27.23 12.82
CA GLN A 74 21.19 27.42 12.76
C GLN A 74 21.71 27.45 11.32
N LEU A 75 21.17 26.61 10.43
CA LEU A 75 21.49 26.65 8.99
C LEU A 75 21.04 27.95 8.31
N LYS A 76 19.94 28.57 8.75
CA LYS A 76 19.47 29.87 8.24
C LYS A 76 20.36 31.01 8.75
N ASP A 77 20.80 30.96 10.00
CA ASP A 77 21.55 32.03 10.66
C ASP A 77 23.04 32.03 10.32
N SER A 78 23.60 30.87 10.01
CA SER A 78 25.01 30.69 9.62
C SER A 78 25.27 30.89 8.13
N VAL A 79 24.27 31.34 7.37
CA VAL A 79 24.43 31.61 5.93
C VAL A 79 25.45 32.74 5.74
N PRO A 80 26.48 32.57 4.89
CA PRO A 80 27.48 33.59 4.65
C PRO A 80 26.86 34.94 4.25
N THR A 81 27.41 36.03 4.79
CA THR A 81 26.93 37.39 4.47
C THR A 81 27.00 37.63 2.97
N GLY A 82 25.95 38.25 2.42
CA GLY A 82 25.84 38.48 0.98
C GLY A 82 25.28 37.29 0.19
N ALA A 83 25.31 36.05 0.70
CA ALA A 83 24.72 34.93 -0.02
C ALA A 83 23.20 35.07 -0.18
N GLY A 84 22.53 35.74 0.75
CA GLY A 84 21.08 35.95 0.84
C GLY A 84 20.38 34.90 1.71
N THR A 85 19.07 35.03 1.95
CA THR A 85 18.35 34.16 2.91
C THR A 85 18.20 32.71 2.42
N LEU A 86 18.45 31.71 3.28
CA LEU A 86 18.08 30.31 3.06
C LEU A 86 16.57 30.16 3.29
N ARG A 87 15.85 29.59 2.32
CA ARG A 87 14.40 29.36 2.40
C ARG A 87 14.15 27.86 2.48
N LEU A 88 13.37 27.43 3.47
CA LEU A 88 13.00 26.04 3.70
C LEU A 88 11.48 25.86 3.59
N PRO A 89 10.88 26.11 2.41
CA PRO A 89 9.43 26.12 2.27
C PRO A 89 8.74 24.78 2.56
N GLU A 90 9.35 23.63 2.28
CA GLU A 90 8.75 22.32 2.58
C GLU A 90 8.84 21.99 4.06
N PHE A 91 10.01 22.18 4.65
CA PHE A 91 10.24 22.02 6.08
C PHE A 91 9.30 22.93 6.89
N ASP A 92 9.25 24.23 6.57
CA ASP A 92 8.41 25.20 7.26
C ASP A 92 6.90 24.85 7.10
N THR A 93 6.49 24.26 5.96
CA THR A 93 5.10 23.84 5.74
C THR A 93 4.72 22.65 6.62
N LEU A 94 5.59 21.64 6.72
CA LEU A 94 5.34 20.47 7.57
C LEU A 94 5.40 20.83 9.05
N LEU A 95 6.31 21.71 9.45
CA LEU A 95 6.32 22.25 10.81
C LEU A 95 5.02 23.00 11.14
N ALA A 96 4.49 23.78 10.18
CA ALA A 96 3.19 24.43 10.33
C ALA A 96 2.02 23.43 10.39
N VAL A 97 2.12 22.26 9.72
CA VAL A 97 1.13 21.17 9.85
C VAL A 97 1.14 20.60 11.26
N LEU A 98 2.32 20.26 11.80
CA LEU A 98 2.46 19.68 13.13
C LEU A 98 1.93 20.62 14.22
N ARG A 99 2.18 21.93 14.07
CA ARG A 99 1.76 22.98 15.01
C ARG A 99 0.33 23.48 14.84
N ALA A 100 -0.36 23.12 13.75
CA ALA A 100 -1.69 23.64 13.50
C ALA A 100 -2.66 23.25 14.63
N ASP A 101 -3.36 24.22 15.22
CA ASP A 101 -4.45 23.92 16.15
C ASP A 101 -5.80 23.87 15.42
N VAL A 102 -6.16 22.65 15.02
CA VAL A 102 -7.42 22.27 14.37
C VAL A 102 -8.15 21.30 15.30
N GLN A 103 -9.26 21.74 15.88
CA GLN A 103 -10.08 20.95 16.82
C GLN A 103 -11.35 20.34 16.18
N GLU A 104 -11.49 20.46 14.87
CA GLU A 104 -12.65 19.93 14.14
C GLU A 104 -12.72 18.41 14.25
N ARG A 105 -13.92 17.83 14.46
CA ARG A 105 -14.11 16.36 14.55
C ARG A 105 -14.22 15.69 13.17
N GLU A 106 -14.80 16.38 12.21
CA GLU A 106 -14.99 15.85 10.85
C GLU A 106 -13.71 16.02 10.01
N ALA A 107 -13.30 14.96 9.31
CA ALA A 107 -12.08 14.96 8.49
C ALA A 107 -12.05 16.04 7.40
N GLU A 108 -13.21 16.42 6.85
CA GLU A 108 -13.30 17.47 5.84
C GLU A 108 -13.24 18.89 6.43
N ALA A 109 -13.84 19.08 7.60
CA ALA A 109 -13.67 20.31 8.37
C ALA A 109 -12.20 20.47 8.80
N GLN A 110 -11.55 19.39 9.25
CA GLN A 110 -10.12 19.38 9.58
C GLN A 110 -9.25 19.78 8.38
N ARG A 111 -9.51 19.21 7.20
CA ARG A 111 -8.79 19.57 5.96
C ARG A 111 -8.97 21.04 5.60
N ARG A 112 -10.19 21.56 5.68
CA ARG A 112 -10.49 22.98 5.40
C ARG A 112 -9.83 23.92 6.40
N ALA A 113 -9.82 23.56 7.68
CA ALA A 113 -9.16 24.32 8.74
C ALA A 113 -7.64 24.29 8.58
N LEU A 114 -7.04 23.13 8.32
CA LEU A 114 -5.61 23.00 8.09
C LEU A 114 -5.16 23.80 6.86
N ARG A 115 -5.90 23.71 5.74
CA ARG A 115 -5.62 24.52 4.54
C ARG A 115 -5.65 26.01 4.85
N ARG A 116 -6.57 26.46 5.70
CA ARG A 116 -6.67 27.86 6.13
C ARG A 116 -5.43 28.29 6.90
N VAL A 117 -5.05 27.52 7.94
CA VAL A 117 -3.86 27.78 8.76
C VAL A 117 -2.59 27.82 7.90
N LEU A 118 -2.39 26.85 7.01
CA LEU A 118 -1.23 26.83 6.12
C LEU A 118 -1.21 28.01 5.13
N SER A 119 -2.38 28.39 4.60
CA SER A 119 -2.47 29.55 3.71
C SER A 119 -2.17 30.86 4.44
N GLU A 120 -2.60 31.00 5.69
CA GLU A 120 -2.36 32.18 6.53
C GLU A 120 -0.89 32.27 6.99
N ALA A 121 -0.28 31.15 7.34
CA ALA A 121 1.15 31.08 7.64
C ALA A 121 1.99 31.51 6.43
N TYR A 122 1.62 31.03 5.23
CA TYR A 122 2.29 31.41 4.00
C TYR A 122 2.09 32.88 3.63
N THR A 123 0.87 33.42 3.77
CA THR A 123 0.61 34.84 3.46
C THR A 123 1.29 35.77 4.44
N ARG A 124 1.39 35.43 5.72
CA ARG A 124 2.14 36.21 6.71
C ARG A 124 3.61 36.32 6.31
N LYS A 125 4.23 35.20 5.94
CA LYS A 125 5.62 35.16 5.46
C LYS A 125 5.82 35.95 4.16
N LEU A 126 4.85 35.91 3.24
CA LEU A 126 4.85 36.76 2.05
C LEU A 126 4.77 38.25 2.38
N HIS A 127 4.00 38.66 3.40
CA HIS A 127 3.88 40.06 3.79
C HIS A 127 5.17 40.59 4.44
N GLU A 128 5.89 39.74 5.18
CA GLU A 128 7.21 40.08 5.71
C GLU A 128 8.24 40.27 4.59
N ASP A 129 8.21 39.38 3.58
CA ASP A 129 9.09 39.45 2.41
C ASP A 129 8.71 40.57 1.42
N PHE A 130 7.45 41.00 1.45
CA PHE A 130 6.87 41.91 0.47
C PHE A 130 5.96 42.92 1.19
N PRO A 131 6.44 44.14 1.49
CA PRO A 131 5.64 45.15 2.17
C PRO A 131 4.54 45.66 1.24
N LEU A 132 3.44 44.92 1.18
CA LEU A 132 2.19 45.25 0.47
C LEU A 132 1.54 46.52 1.03
N THR A 133 2.03 47.06 2.15
CA THR A 133 1.65 48.36 2.71
C THR A 133 1.80 49.49 1.70
N GLN A 134 2.76 49.43 0.76
CA GLN A 134 2.90 50.43 -0.31
C GLN A 134 1.80 50.37 -1.38
N LEU A 135 1.15 49.22 -1.57
CA LEU A 135 0.02 49.10 -2.52
C LEU A 135 -1.29 49.57 -1.89
N ARG A 136 -1.41 49.52 -0.57
CA ARG A 136 -2.61 49.88 0.18
C ARG A 136 -2.83 51.41 0.23
N GLU A 137 -1.76 52.20 0.22
CA GLU A 137 -1.85 53.67 0.11
C GLU A 137 -2.39 54.16 -1.25
N ILE A 138 -2.32 53.33 -2.29
CA ILE A 138 -2.79 53.69 -3.64
C ILE A 138 -4.29 53.36 -3.83
N THR A 139 -4.87 52.52 -2.96
CA THR A 139 -6.22 51.95 -3.16
C THR A 139 -7.33 52.56 -2.29
N ASP A 140 -7.04 53.54 -1.43
CA ASP A 140 -8.01 54.19 -0.52
C ASP A 140 -8.98 55.21 -1.20
N GLY A 141 -9.11 55.19 -2.53
CA GLY A 141 -10.05 56.03 -3.29
C GLY A 141 -11.40 55.37 -3.62
N TRP A 142 -12.18 55.97 -4.53
CA TRP A 142 -13.48 55.44 -5.02
C TRP A 142 -13.41 54.02 -5.62
N TRP A 143 -12.21 53.53 -5.94
CA TRP A 143 -11.96 52.14 -6.35
C TRP A 143 -11.93 51.13 -5.19
N GLY A 144 -12.07 51.57 -3.93
CA GLY A 144 -11.95 50.68 -2.76
C GLY A 144 -12.97 49.53 -2.73
N ALA A 145 -14.20 49.75 -3.19
CA ALA A 145 -15.23 48.70 -3.25
C ALA A 145 -14.91 47.58 -4.27
N PRO A 146 -14.57 47.88 -5.54
CA PRO A 146 -14.14 46.84 -6.47
C PRO A 146 -12.82 46.17 -6.08
N PHE A 147 -11.87 46.90 -5.45
CA PHE A 147 -10.65 46.27 -4.93
C PHE A 147 -10.94 45.28 -3.80
N ARG A 148 -11.90 45.55 -2.90
CA ARG A 148 -12.30 44.58 -1.86
C ARG A 148 -12.91 43.30 -2.44
N LEU A 149 -13.74 43.40 -3.48
CA LEU A 149 -14.27 42.24 -4.19
C LEU A 149 -13.14 41.45 -4.89
N LEU A 150 -12.20 42.17 -5.51
CA LEU A 150 -11.04 41.57 -6.16
C LEU A 150 -10.11 40.91 -5.15
N ASP A 151 -9.93 41.49 -3.96
CA ASP A 151 -9.18 40.90 -2.84
C ASP A 151 -9.84 39.62 -2.33
N ILE A 152 -11.17 39.56 -2.22
CA ILE A 152 -11.89 38.34 -1.82
C ILE A 152 -11.71 37.24 -2.87
N VAL A 153 -11.87 37.58 -4.16
CA VAL A 153 -11.71 36.61 -5.26
C VAL A 153 -10.24 36.18 -5.41
N ALA A 154 -9.30 37.11 -5.26
CA ALA A 154 -7.87 36.83 -5.27
C ALA A 154 -7.48 35.95 -4.08
N ALA A 155 -7.98 36.22 -2.87
CA ALA A 155 -7.74 35.39 -1.70
C ALA A 155 -8.35 33.98 -1.85
N TRP A 156 -9.56 33.87 -2.41
CA TRP A 156 -10.20 32.57 -2.65
C TRP A 156 -9.47 31.74 -3.72
N SER A 157 -9.18 32.35 -4.87
CA SER A 157 -8.43 31.71 -5.96
C SER A 157 -7.01 31.35 -5.53
N TRP A 158 -6.34 32.23 -4.77
CA TRP A 158 -5.06 31.96 -4.16
C TRP A 158 -5.12 30.77 -3.20
N ARG A 159 -6.12 30.70 -2.31
CA ARG A 159 -6.30 29.55 -1.39
C ARG A 159 -6.52 28.25 -2.14
N ARG A 160 -7.33 28.26 -3.21
CA ARG A 160 -7.58 27.07 -4.04
C ARG A 160 -6.32 26.65 -4.78
N TRP A 161 -5.63 27.59 -5.41
CA TRP A 161 -4.37 27.35 -6.12
C TRP A 161 -3.26 26.87 -5.19
N TYR A 162 -3.13 27.48 -4.01
CA TYR A 162 -2.19 27.09 -2.98
C TYR A 162 -2.48 25.68 -2.47
N GLY A 163 -3.74 25.33 -2.25
CA GLY A 163 -4.15 23.96 -1.92
C GLY A 163 -3.70 22.94 -2.98
N MET A 164 -4.02 23.18 -4.26
CA MET A 164 -3.59 22.30 -5.36
C MET A 164 -2.06 22.22 -5.48
N ARG A 165 -1.36 23.33 -5.22
CA ARG A 165 0.10 23.38 -5.25
C ARG A 165 0.71 22.59 -4.10
N LEU A 166 0.14 22.68 -2.89
CA LEU A 166 0.56 21.90 -1.74
C LEU A 166 0.38 20.40 -2.04
N ASP A 167 -0.80 20.01 -2.54
CA ASP A 167 -1.10 18.63 -2.89
C ASP A 167 -0.10 18.08 -3.90
N ARG A 168 0.23 18.81 -4.97
CA ARG A 168 1.21 18.38 -5.97
C ARG A 168 2.65 18.35 -5.48
N ARG A 169 3.04 19.30 -4.62
CA ARG A 169 4.44 19.44 -4.18
C ARG A 169 4.82 18.40 -3.13
N HIS A 170 3.87 18.02 -2.30
CA HIS A 170 4.11 17.17 -1.13
C HIS A 170 3.48 15.77 -1.27
N VAL A 171 3.23 15.29 -2.50
CA VAL A 171 2.77 13.92 -2.76
C VAL A 171 3.72 12.88 -2.15
N TRP A 172 5.01 13.19 -2.04
CA TRP A 172 5.97 12.27 -1.41
C TRP A 172 5.63 11.97 0.06
N VAL A 173 4.98 12.89 0.77
CA VAL A 173 4.57 12.70 2.17
C VAL A 173 3.49 11.62 2.28
N SER A 174 2.55 11.56 1.32
CA SER A 174 1.52 10.52 1.34
C SER A 174 2.11 9.14 1.05
N ARG A 175 3.16 9.06 0.23
CA ARG A 175 3.91 7.81 0.00
C ARG A 175 4.64 7.32 1.24
N MET A 176 5.31 8.22 1.99
CA MET A 176 6.00 7.84 3.22
C MET A 176 5.06 7.40 4.35
N LEU A 177 3.80 7.85 4.34
CA LEU A 177 2.81 7.44 5.33
C LEU A 177 2.05 6.16 4.94
N ASP A 178 2.46 5.46 3.87
CA ASP A 178 1.73 4.32 3.29
C ASP A 178 0.26 4.67 2.96
N LEU A 179 0.05 5.90 2.48
CA LEU A 179 -1.24 6.45 2.09
C LEU A 179 -1.27 6.77 0.57
N PRO A 180 -1.00 5.79 -0.33
CA PRO A 180 -1.01 6.02 -1.77
C PRO A 180 -2.38 6.51 -2.26
N GLY A 181 -2.39 7.36 -3.28
CA GLY A 181 -3.62 7.96 -3.84
C GLY A 181 -4.26 9.10 -3.02
N ARG A 182 -3.73 9.47 -1.85
CA ARG A 182 -4.33 10.51 -0.99
C ARG A 182 -3.69 11.89 -1.19
N SER A 183 -4.52 12.95 -1.22
CA SER A 183 -4.04 14.35 -1.19
C SER A 183 -3.11 14.65 0.00
N PHE A 184 -2.13 15.54 -0.18
CA PHE A 184 -1.22 15.97 0.88
C PHE A 184 -1.96 16.43 2.13
N LEU A 185 -3.06 17.18 1.97
CA LEU A 185 -3.83 17.65 3.13
C LEU A 185 -4.41 16.51 3.98
N LYS A 186 -4.75 15.37 3.35
CA LYS A 186 -5.21 14.17 4.08
C LYS A 186 -4.06 13.49 4.80
N ALA A 187 -2.91 13.34 4.14
CA ALA A 187 -1.67 12.86 4.74
C ALA A 187 -1.21 13.75 5.91
N ALA A 188 -1.30 15.07 5.76
CA ALA A 188 -0.93 16.06 6.76
C ALA A 188 -1.82 16.01 8.00
N VAL A 189 -3.14 15.78 7.83
CA VAL A 189 -4.04 15.53 8.97
C VAL A 189 -3.63 14.26 9.71
N HIS A 190 -3.33 13.17 8.99
CA HIS A 190 -2.88 11.92 9.61
C HIS A 190 -1.56 12.10 10.37
N LEU A 191 -0.55 12.71 9.74
CA LEU A 191 0.74 13.04 10.34
C LEU A 191 0.57 13.83 11.65
N ARG A 192 -0.32 14.83 11.64
CA ARG A 192 -0.62 15.64 12.82
C ARG A 192 -1.31 14.84 13.93
N VAL A 193 -2.25 13.97 13.58
CA VAL A 193 -2.95 13.12 14.55
C VAL A 193 -1.96 12.14 15.18
N SER A 194 -1.13 11.47 14.38
CA SER A 194 -0.05 10.58 14.86
C SER A 194 0.90 11.34 15.81
N HIS A 195 1.33 12.55 15.44
CA HIS A 195 2.18 13.36 16.30
C HIS A 195 1.53 13.70 17.65
N ARG A 196 0.26 14.12 17.64
CA ARG A 196 -0.47 14.44 18.90
C ARG A 196 -0.72 13.21 19.76
N LEU A 197 -0.96 12.05 19.14
CA LEU A 197 -1.11 10.79 19.85
C LEU A 197 0.21 10.35 20.49
N ALA A 198 1.33 10.48 19.77
CA ALA A 198 2.66 10.20 20.31
C ALA A 198 2.96 11.04 21.56
N LEU A 199 2.71 12.36 21.49
CA LEU A 199 2.89 13.27 22.63
C LEU A 199 1.97 12.93 23.82
N ALA A 200 0.71 12.57 23.55
CA ALA A 200 -0.24 12.21 24.60
C ALA A 200 0.11 10.85 25.26
N GLN A 201 0.66 9.91 24.50
CA GLN A 201 1.08 8.60 24.99
C GLN A 201 2.39 8.68 25.79
N GLU A 202 3.35 9.49 25.36
CA GLU A 202 4.60 9.74 26.09
C GLU A 202 4.33 10.34 27.48
N ALA A 203 3.34 11.24 27.59
CA ALA A 203 2.89 11.77 28.88
C ALA A 203 2.22 10.71 29.80
N ALA A 204 1.77 9.58 29.24
CA ALA A 204 0.95 8.59 29.94
C ALA A 204 1.66 7.24 30.23
N GLN A 205 2.78 6.93 29.59
CA GLN A 205 3.42 5.60 29.67
C GLN A 205 4.93 5.65 29.94
N PRO A 206 5.49 4.62 30.61
CA PRO A 206 6.94 4.44 30.69
C PRO A 206 7.55 4.14 29.30
N PRO A 207 8.80 4.53 29.06
CA PRO A 207 9.42 4.50 27.73
C PRO A 207 9.49 3.07 27.14
N GLY A 208 9.04 2.90 25.88
CA GLY A 208 9.52 1.81 25.00
C GLY A 208 8.56 0.95 24.17
N THR A 209 7.25 1.24 23.99
CA THR A 209 6.37 0.23 23.34
C THR A 209 5.46 0.63 22.17
N VAL A 210 5.10 1.90 21.93
CA VAL A 210 4.31 2.28 20.72
C VAL A 210 4.62 3.68 20.20
N ALA A 211 4.81 4.66 21.09
CA ALA A 211 5.07 6.06 20.72
C ALA A 211 6.34 6.25 19.85
N SER A 212 7.34 5.36 19.96
CA SER A 212 8.62 5.48 19.26
C SER A 212 8.50 5.42 17.74
N ARG A 213 7.53 4.68 17.20
CA ARG A 213 7.39 4.50 15.74
C ARG A 213 6.81 5.73 15.05
N ASP A 214 5.80 6.36 15.67
CA ASP A 214 5.17 7.56 15.11
C ASP A 214 6.13 8.77 15.18
N GLU A 215 6.96 8.86 16.23
CA GLU A 215 7.99 9.89 16.34
C GLU A 215 9.13 9.71 15.34
N GLU A 216 9.58 8.47 15.13
CA GLU A 216 10.59 8.14 14.12
C GLU A 216 10.12 8.59 12.72
N LEU A 217 8.85 8.32 12.40
CA LEU A 217 8.25 8.71 11.13
C LEU A 217 8.14 10.24 10.97
N VAL A 218 7.72 10.96 12.01
CA VAL A 218 7.66 12.44 11.99
C VAL A 218 9.07 13.02 11.76
N ARG A 219 10.08 12.48 12.44
CA ARG A 219 11.48 12.88 12.31
C ARG A 219 12.02 12.61 10.90
N GLU A 220 11.71 11.45 10.34
CA GLU A 220 12.08 11.06 8.98
C GLU A 220 11.47 12.00 7.93
N ILE A 221 10.18 12.33 8.07
CA ILE A 221 9.46 13.25 7.18
C ILE A 221 10.04 14.67 7.26
N LEU A 222 10.31 15.18 8.46
CA LEU A 222 10.91 16.51 8.62
C LEU A 222 12.33 16.58 8.04
N LEU A 223 13.16 15.56 8.26
CA LEU A 223 14.51 15.52 7.72
C LEU A 223 14.52 15.38 6.19
N THR A 224 13.61 14.58 5.64
CA THR A 224 13.38 14.47 4.18
C THR A 224 13.04 15.84 3.57
N ALA A 225 12.12 16.56 4.19
CA ALA A 225 11.74 17.90 3.75
C ALA A 225 12.88 18.91 3.84
N LEU A 226 13.69 18.84 4.89
CA LEU A 226 14.89 19.66 5.04
C LEU A 226 15.86 19.38 3.88
N ILE A 227 16.18 18.10 3.60
CA ILE A 227 17.09 17.70 2.53
C ILE A 227 16.56 18.13 1.15
N HIS A 228 15.26 18.00 0.88
CA HIS A 228 14.63 18.50 -0.35
C HIS A 228 14.80 20.02 -0.53
N ASP A 229 14.58 20.79 0.53
CA ASP A 229 14.74 22.24 0.49
C ASP A 229 16.21 22.65 0.30
N LEU A 230 17.15 21.97 0.96
CA LEU A 230 18.58 22.17 0.76
C LEU A 230 19.01 21.81 -0.68
N ALA A 231 18.47 20.73 -1.24
CA ALA A 231 18.73 20.33 -2.62
C ALA A 231 18.18 21.35 -3.61
N GLY A 232 16.98 21.87 -3.35
CA GLY A 232 16.39 22.97 -4.10
C GLY A 232 17.19 24.28 -3.99
N ALA A 233 17.85 24.52 -2.85
CA ALA A 233 18.71 25.67 -2.65
C ALA A 233 20.07 25.55 -3.38
N ALA A 234 20.59 24.32 -3.52
CA ALA A 234 21.85 24.02 -4.21
C ALA A 234 21.70 23.87 -5.75
N ARG A 235 20.51 23.50 -6.27
CA ARG A 235 20.30 23.25 -7.71
C ARG A 235 20.07 24.55 -8.51
N PRO A 236 20.69 24.69 -9.71
CA PRO A 236 20.36 25.77 -10.62
C PRO A 236 18.94 25.58 -11.16
N ARG A 237 18.11 26.64 -11.13
CA ARG A 237 16.78 26.58 -11.76
C ARG A 237 16.93 26.42 -13.27
N ALA A 238 16.18 25.49 -13.86
CA ALA A 238 16.23 25.15 -15.28
C ALA A 238 16.15 26.36 -16.23
N TRP A 239 15.46 27.42 -15.82
CA TRP A 239 15.21 28.62 -16.64
C TRP A 239 16.15 29.80 -16.31
N SER A 240 17.11 29.59 -15.42
CA SER A 240 18.06 30.59 -14.93
C SER A 240 19.50 30.16 -15.23
N ARG A 241 19.77 29.64 -16.43
CA ARG A 241 21.11 29.21 -16.86
C ARG A 241 22.17 30.31 -16.78
N LEU A 242 21.77 31.58 -16.74
CA LEU A 242 22.65 32.76 -16.70
C LEU A 242 22.90 33.33 -15.29
N ARG A 243 22.39 32.71 -14.23
CA ARG A 243 22.73 33.10 -12.85
C ARG A 243 23.40 31.92 -12.14
N PRO A 244 24.73 31.95 -11.91
CA PRO A 244 25.33 31.04 -10.96
C PRO A 244 24.72 31.32 -9.58
N ARG A 245 24.15 30.31 -8.93
CA ARG A 245 23.71 30.42 -7.53
C ARG A 245 24.30 29.28 -6.72
N ARG A 246 24.97 29.68 -5.63
CA ARG A 246 25.30 28.96 -4.38
C ARG A 246 25.78 27.51 -4.54
N ALA A 247 27.08 27.33 -4.75
CA ALA A 247 27.76 26.04 -4.68
C ALA A 247 28.33 25.78 -3.28
N TRP A 248 27.49 25.91 -2.23
CA TRP A 248 27.94 25.72 -0.85
C TRP A 248 27.46 24.36 -0.33
N PRO A 249 28.32 23.57 0.32
CA PRO A 249 27.86 22.43 1.12
C PRO A 249 27.09 22.95 2.36
N PHE A 250 26.05 22.24 2.78
CA PHE A 250 25.39 22.46 4.07
C PHE A 250 25.98 21.50 5.09
N VAL A 251 26.37 21.97 6.27
CA VAL A 251 27.12 21.14 7.22
C VAL A 251 26.33 20.97 8.53
N VAL A 252 26.21 19.73 9.01
CA VAL A 252 25.70 19.42 10.35
C VAL A 252 26.80 18.72 11.12
N LEU A 253 27.11 19.27 12.29
CA LEU A 253 28.16 18.78 13.18
C LEU A 253 27.52 18.07 14.38
N LEU A 254 27.95 16.84 14.64
CA LEU A 254 27.55 16.00 15.76
C LEU A 254 28.78 15.82 16.68
N PRO A 255 28.98 16.65 17.72
CA PRO A 255 30.17 16.62 18.57
C PRO A 255 30.33 15.30 19.34
N ALA A 256 29.27 14.52 19.51
CA ALA A 256 29.32 13.20 20.11
C ALA A 256 28.28 12.31 19.43
N VAL A 257 28.71 11.24 18.76
CA VAL A 257 27.83 10.18 18.27
C VAL A 257 27.93 9.03 19.27
N GLY A 258 27.05 9.07 20.26
CA GLY A 258 27.02 8.15 21.40
C GLY A 258 26.32 6.82 21.12
N GLY A 259 25.94 6.13 22.21
CA GLY A 259 25.17 4.89 22.15
C GLY A 259 23.72 5.08 21.63
N PRO A 260 23.00 3.98 21.37
CA PRO A 260 21.61 4.01 20.92
C PRO A 260 20.71 4.91 21.80
N GLY A 261 19.86 5.73 21.20
CA GLY A 261 18.93 6.63 21.91
C GLY A 261 19.44 8.05 22.22
N SER A 262 20.70 8.35 21.93
CA SER A 262 21.25 9.71 22.04
C SER A 262 20.80 10.62 20.88
N ALA A 263 20.66 11.93 21.10
CA ALA A 263 20.06 12.83 20.11
C ALA A 263 20.90 12.91 18.81
N CYS A 264 22.22 12.97 18.93
CA CYS A 264 23.12 12.94 17.77
C CYS A 264 23.04 11.60 17.03
N ARG A 265 22.94 10.50 17.77
CA ARG A 265 22.86 9.16 17.18
C ARG A 265 21.58 8.97 16.39
N GLU A 266 20.46 9.40 16.94
CA GLU A 266 19.14 9.33 16.32
C GLU A 266 19.02 10.23 15.06
N VAL A 267 19.65 11.42 15.09
CA VAL A 267 19.78 12.27 13.88
C VAL A 267 20.59 11.57 12.80
N LEU A 268 21.70 10.92 13.17
CA LEU A 268 22.53 10.16 12.23
C LEU A 268 21.80 8.94 11.66
N ASP A 269 21.09 8.18 12.51
CA ASP A 269 20.29 7.02 12.10
C ASP A 269 19.20 7.44 11.11
N THR A 270 18.49 8.53 11.40
CA THR A 270 17.46 9.09 10.50
C THR A 270 18.08 9.60 9.21
N TYR A 271 19.22 10.31 9.28
CA TYR A 271 19.92 10.77 8.09
C TYR A 271 20.33 9.60 7.19
N ALA A 272 20.84 8.51 7.78
CA ALA A 272 21.22 7.31 7.05
C ALA A 272 20.02 6.59 6.42
N ALA A 273 18.84 6.62 7.06
CA ALA A 273 17.60 6.11 6.46
C ALA A 273 17.18 6.98 5.27
N VAL A 274 17.02 8.28 5.48
CA VAL A 274 16.49 9.23 4.49
C VAL A 274 17.40 9.37 3.26
N SER A 275 18.72 9.45 3.46
CA SER A 275 19.67 9.62 2.35
C SER A 275 19.71 8.42 1.40
N ARG A 276 19.40 7.21 1.89
CA ARG A 276 19.27 6.01 1.03
C ARG A 276 18.10 6.10 0.06
N ASP A 277 17.03 6.80 0.45
CA ASP A 277 15.80 6.88 -0.34
C ASP A 277 15.80 8.08 -1.31
N ILE A 278 16.42 9.21 -0.92
CA ILE A 278 16.49 10.43 -1.76
C ILE A 278 17.63 10.35 -2.81
N GLY A 279 18.65 9.53 -2.58
CA GLY A 279 19.81 9.37 -3.45
C GLY A 279 20.87 10.48 -3.26
N SER A 280 20.62 11.69 -3.79
CA SER A 280 21.58 12.80 -3.69
C SER A 280 21.25 13.76 -2.54
N SER A 281 22.11 13.84 -1.52
CA SER A 281 21.97 14.79 -0.40
C SER A 281 23.05 15.89 -0.47
N PRO A 282 22.68 17.19 -0.47
CA PRO A 282 23.63 18.30 -0.35
C PRO A 282 24.07 18.58 1.11
N LEU A 283 23.52 17.81 2.06
CA LEU A 283 23.81 17.91 3.48
C LEU A 283 24.98 17.00 3.83
N LEU A 284 26.06 17.58 4.37
CA LEU A 284 27.20 16.88 4.94
C LEU A 284 27.00 16.76 6.45
N VAL A 285 26.92 15.53 6.95
CA VAL A 285 26.85 15.25 8.40
C VAL A 285 28.22 14.75 8.86
N LEU A 286 28.86 15.49 9.77
CA LEU A 286 30.14 15.12 10.37
C LEU A 286 29.93 14.83 11.86
N GLY A 287 30.21 13.60 12.27
CA GLY A 287 30.05 13.18 13.66
C GLY A 287 31.32 12.62 14.28
N ALA A 288 31.58 12.96 15.54
CA ALA A 288 32.65 12.36 16.33
C ALA A 288 32.18 10.99 16.86
N ALA A 289 32.86 9.91 16.49
CA ALA A 289 32.57 8.57 17.01
C ALA A 289 33.03 8.44 18.48
N THR A 290 32.22 8.91 19.41
CA THR A 290 32.49 8.86 20.86
C THR A 290 31.90 7.63 21.55
N GLY A 291 30.95 6.95 20.90
CA GLY A 291 30.35 5.67 21.32
C GLY A 291 30.41 4.59 20.24
N ALA A 292 29.66 3.50 20.43
CA ALA A 292 29.68 2.37 19.50
C ALA A 292 29.28 2.78 18.07
N LEU A 293 30.12 2.41 17.10
CA LEU A 293 29.90 2.73 15.69
C LEU A 293 28.57 2.15 15.18
N PRO A 294 27.83 2.87 14.32
CA PRO A 294 26.65 2.32 13.68
C PRO A 294 26.94 1.03 12.89
N PRO A 295 26.04 0.03 12.93
CA PRO A 295 26.24 -1.21 12.18
C PRO A 295 26.19 -0.98 10.66
N TYR A 296 25.58 0.13 10.22
CA TYR A 296 25.50 0.54 8.81
C TYR A 296 26.67 1.44 8.37
N ALA A 297 27.59 1.80 9.26
CA ALA A 297 28.72 2.65 8.90
C ALA A 297 29.73 1.84 8.08
N ALA A 298 29.99 2.28 6.85
CA ALA A 298 30.89 1.61 5.93
C ALA A 298 32.33 2.16 6.03
N SER A 299 33.31 1.33 5.69
CA SER A 299 34.65 1.85 5.42
C SER A 299 34.62 2.71 4.15
N PRO A 300 35.49 3.73 4.01
CA PRO A 300 35.62 4.48 2.77
C PRO A 300 35.96 3.51 1.63
N PRO A 301 35.41 3.72 0.42
CA PRO A 301 35.68 2.84 -0.71
C PRO A 301 37.18 2.86 -1.04
N THR A 302 37.80 1.68 -1.06
CA THR A 302 39.23 1.51 -1.36
C THR A 302 39.50 1.89 -2.82
N ARG A 303 39.80 3.17 -3.08
CA ARG A 303 40.02 3.63 -4.45
C ARG A 303 41.48 3.46 -4.87
N THR A 304 41.68 2.62 -5.87
CA THR A 304 42.88 2.45 -6.71
C THR A 304 43.05 3.60 -7.70
N VAL A 305 42.88 4.86 -7.27
CA VAL A 305 43.19 6.01 -8.13
C VAL A 305 44.70 6.25 -8.05
N PRO A 306 45.45 6.24 -9.17
CA PRO A 306 46.87 6.55 -9.13
C PRO A 306 47.02 7.97 -8.56
N ALA A 307 47.80 8.09 -7.49
CA ALA A 307 48.13 9.36 -6.87
C ALA A 307 48.74 10.26 -7.95
N GLN A 308 47.92 11.16 -8.50
CA GLN A 308 48.43 12.23 -9.34
C GLN A 308 49.14 13.17 -8.38
N ARG A 309 50.45 12.97 -8.28
CA ARG A 309 51.40 13.89 -7.66
C ARG A 309 51.24 15.23 -8.36
N ASP A 310 50.50 16.14 -7.76
CA ASP A 310 50.66 17.57 -7.96
C ASP A 310 50.19 18.29 -6.70
N GLY A 311 51.11 19.00 -6.05
CA GLY A 311 50.81 20.08 -5.10
C GLY A 311 50.70 19.70 -3.61
N LEU A 312 51.79 19.97 -2.89
CA LEU A 312 51.90 20.30 -1.45
C LEU A 312 50.62 20.30 -0.59
N GLY A 313 50.55 19.41 0.41
CA GLY A 313 49.95 19.71 1.72
C GLY A 313 48.60 19.07 2.11
N ALA A 314 47.89 18.36 1.22
CA ALA A 314 46.58 17.81 1.58
C ALA A 314 46.67 16.44 2.28
N HIS A 315 46.15 16.35 3.50
CA HIS A 315 46.05 15.11 4.28
C HIS A 315 45.20 14.05 3.53
N PRO A 316 45.59 12.75 3.53
CA PRO A 316 44.87 11.68 2.81
C PRO A 316 43.36 11.63 3.15
N THR A 317 43.00 11.85 4.42
CA THR A 317 41.60 11.93 4.88
C THR A 317 40.79 13.02 4.16
N GLY A 318 41.40 14.18 3.85
CA GLY A 318 40.71 15.28 3.16
C GLY A 318 40.36 14.95 1.71
N HIS A 319 41.24 14.21 1.03
CA HIS A 319 40.97 13.69 -0.32
C HIS A 319 39.84 12.65 -0.33
N GLU A 320 39.81 11.76 0.67
CA GLU A 320 38.74 10.77 0.83
C GLU A 320 37.38 11.43 1.05
N VAL A 321 37.29 12.42 1.96
CA VAL A 321 36.06 13.21 2.19
C VAL A 321 35.61 13.91 0.91
N THR A 322 36.53 14.55 0.20
CA THR A 322 36.23 15.26 -1.05
C THR A 322 35.70 14.30 -2.12
N ALA A 323 36.30 13.12 -2.25
CA ALA A 323 35.88 12.10 -3.21
C ALA A 323 34.48 11.55 -2.89
N LEU A 324 34.21 11.25 -1.61
CA LEU A 324 32.90 10.81 -1.13
C LEU A 324 31.81 11.85 -1.40
N PHE A 325 32.08 13.11 -1.05
CA PHE A 325 31.14 14.21 -1.25
C PHE A 325 30.87 14.48 -2.74
N SER A 326 31.92 14.41 -3.58
CA SER A 326 31.80 14.57 -5.03
C SER A 326 31.00 13.44 -5.68
N ALA A 327 31.17 12.20 -5.21
CA ALA A 327 30.41 11.04 -5.68
C ALA A 327 28.92 11.17 -5.32
N ALA A 328 28.62 11.59 -4.09
CA ALA A 328 27.26 11.83 -3.60
C ALA A 328 26.54 12.93 -4.39
N ILE A 329 27.21 14.06 -4.68
CA ILE A 329 26.65 15.14 -5.51
C ILE A 329 26.40 14.65 -6.95
N SER A 330 27.28 13.80 -7.47
CA SER A 330 27.18 13.28 -8.84
C SER A 330 26.14 12.17 -9.00
N GLY A 331 25.38 11.83 -7.95
CA GLY A 331 24.35 10.80 -7.98
C GLY A 331 24.89 9.37 -8.11
N HIS A 332 26.16 9.14 -7.80
CA HIS A 332 26.68 7.78 -7.71
C HIS A 332 26.26 7.20 -6.37
N SER A 333 25.65 6.02 -6.39
CA SER A 333 25.20 5.32 -5.18
C SER A 333 26.41 4.99 -4.29
N THR A 334 26.50 5.65 -3.14
CA THR A 334 27.46 5.37 -2.07
C THR A 334 26.69 5.09 -0.78
N ASP A 335 27.25 4.28 0.11
CA ASP A 335 26.71 4.15 1.46
C ASP A 335 26.60 5.54 2.12
N PRO A 336 25.54 5.81 2.91
CA PRO A 336 25.26 7.16 3.40
C PRO A 336 26.21 7.63 4.52
N VAL A 337 26.87 6.69 5.20
CA VAL A 337 27.71 6.96 6.37
C VAL A 337 29.01 6.19 6.26
N HIS A 338 30.13 6.91 6.33
CA HIS A 338 31.48 6.34 6.28
C HIS A 338 32.27 6.66 7.55
N VAL A 339 33.11 5.71 7.98
CA VAL A 339 34.02 5.89 9.13
C VAL A 339 35.39 6.29 8.62
N LEU A 340 35.90 7.43 9.08
CA LEU A 340 37.19 7.97 8.67
C LEU A 340 38.10 8.12 9.88
N THR A 341 39.37 7.73 9.73
CA THR A 341 40.39 7.94 10.75
C THR A 341 41.01 9.33 10.57
N VAL A 342 40.99 10.13 11.64
CA VAL A 342 41.51 11.51 11.66
C VAL A 342 42.74 11.57 12.58
N PRO A 343 43.80 12.32 12.25
CA PRO A 343 44.92 12.54 13.15
C PRO A 343 44.51 13.27 14.44
N ARG A 344 45.17 12.95 15.56
CA ARG A 344 44.92 13.60 16.86
C ARG A 344 45.43 15.04 16.95
N ALA A 345 46.42 15.40 16.14
CA ALA A 345 46.89 16.78 16.05
C ALA A 345 46.08 17.51 14.97
N ALA A 346 45.48 18.64 15.33
CA ALA A 346 44.93 19.56 14.35
C ALA A 346 46.05 19.97 13.40
N ASP A 347 45.87 19.76 12.10
CA ASP A 347 46.83 20.18 11.09
C ASP A 347 47.03 21.69 11.22
N GLU A 348 48.26 22.14 11.49
CA GLU A 348 48.58 23.54 11.77
C GLU A 348 48.41 24.40 10.49
N GLY A 349 47.17 24.72 10.14
CA GLY A 349 46.79 25.84 9.28
C GLY A 349 47.21 25.79 7.80
N THR A 350 48.02 24.82 7.34
CA THR A 350 48.48 24.79 5.94
C THR A 350 47.37 24.57 4.92
N ALA A 351 46.27 23.91 5.28
CA ALA A 351 45.12 23.74 4.39
C ALA A 351 44.22 25.00 4.29
N VAL A 352 44.30 25.94 5.24
CA VAL A 352 43.47 27.16 5.25
C VAL A 352 43.98 28.22 4.28
N ALA A 353 45.29 28.22 3.99
CA ALA A 353 45.90 29.16 3.06
C ALA A 353 45.48 28.93 1.59
N ASP A 354 45.02 27.72 1.26
CA ASP A 354 44.74 27.29 -0.12
C ASP A 354 43.26 26.98 -0.41
N VAL A 355 42.32 27.20 0.52
CA VAL A 355 40.90 27.16 0.18
C VAL A 355 40.61 28.38 -0.69
N PRO A 356 40.37 28.24 -2.01
CA PRO A 356 40.08 29.39 -2.86
C PRO A 356 38.87 30.10 -2.27
N GLN A 357 39.06 31.36 -1.84
CA GLN A 357 37.95 32.18 -1.38
C GLN A 357 36.90 32.16 -2.50
N PRO A 358 35.68 31.68 -2.22
CA PRO A 358 34.63 31.63 -3.22
C PRO A 358 34.45 33.04 -3.75
N ALA A 359 34.74 33.23 -5.04
CA ALA A 359 34.77 34.54 -5.66
C ALA A 359 33.50 35.29 -5.24
N ALA A 360 33.68 36.44 -4.58
CA ALA A 360 32.58 37.26 -4.08
C ALA A 360 31.62 37.50 -5.25
N MET A 361 30.51 36.75 -5.27
CA MET A 361 29.55 36.86 -6.35
C MET A 361 28.83 38.19 -6.16
N ASP A 362 29.08 39.14 -7.05
CA ASP A 362 28.37 40.42 -7.06
C ASP A 362 26.88 40.18 -7.30
N PHE A 363 26.11 40.23 -6.21
CA PHE A 363 24.66 40.18 -6.30
C PHE A 363 24.16 41.49 -6.91
N ARG A 364 23.66 41.40 -8.15
CA ARG A 364 22.96 42.52 -8.80
C ARG A 364 21.73 42.88 -7.96
N ARG A 365 21.75 44.06 -7.30
CA ARG A 365 20.59 44.58 -6.56
C ARG A 365 19.34 44.53 -7.45
N PRO A 366 18.22 43.94 -6.97
CA PRO A 366 17.01 43.81 -7.78
C PRO A 366 16.51 45.22 -8.15
N ARG A 367 16.52 45.56 -9.44
CA ARG A 367 16.00 46.84 -9.94
C ARG A 367 14.48 46.78 -9.93
N ALA A 368 13.80 47.89 -9.66
CA ALA A 368 12.33 48.02 -9.67
C ALA A 368 11.65 47.37 -10.91
N ARG A 369 12.34 47.37 -12.06
CA ARG A 369 11.87 46.80 -13.33
C ARG A 369 11.82 45.27 -13.38
N ASP A 370 12.61 44.57 -12.56
CA ASP A 370 12.57 43.10 -12.45
C ASP A 370 11.31 42.61 -11.73
N TRP A 371 10.68 43.48 -10.92
CA TRP A 371 9.45 43.20 -10.17
C TRP A 371 8.18 43.39 -11.00
N TRP A 372 8.20 44.27 -12.00
CA TRP A 372 7.02 44.54 -12.85
C TRP A 372 6.71 43.43 -13.86
N ARG A 373 7.72 42.68 -14.31
CA ARG A 373 7.56 41.60 -15.31
C ARG A 373 6.65 40.45 -14.85
N PRO A 374 6.80 39.88 -13.64
CA PRO A 374 5.89 38.83 -13.16
C PRO A 374 4.49 39.36 -12.85
N VAL A 375 4.36 40.61 -12.39
CA VAL A 375 3.04 41.23 -12.13
C VAL A 375 2.27 41.39 -13.45
N ALA A 376 2.89 41.97 -14.48
CA ALA A 376 2.26 42.12 -15.80
C ALA A 376 1.88 40.78 -16.45
N ALA A 377 2.72 39.75 -16.29
CA ALA A 377 2.41 38.40 -16.78
C ALA A 377 1.23 37.77 -16.01
N ALA A 378 1.18 37.93 -14.69
CA ALA A 378 0.07 37.44 -13.87
C ALA A 378 -1.26 38.14 -14.22
N THR A 379 -1.24 39.46 -14.48
CA THR A 379 -2.44 40.19 -14.90
C THR A 379 -2.95 39.72 -16.26
N ALA A 380 -2.05 39.48 -17.23
CA ALA A 380 -2.43 38.97 -18.55
C ALA A 380 -3.03 37.55 -18.47
N VAL A 381 -2.47 36.68 -17.63
CA VAL A 381 -3.00 35.33 -17.39
C VAL A 381 -4.36 35.38 -16.71
N ALA A 382 -4.55 36.25 -15.72
CA ALA A 382 -5.85 36.41 -15.04
C ALA A 382 -6.96 36.84 -16.01
N VAL A 383 -6.67 37.75 -16.94
CA VAL A 383 -7.61 38.18 -17.99
C VAL A 383 -7.94 37.04 -18.95
N LEU A 384 -6.95 36.26 -19.38
CA LEU A 384 -7.15 35.09 -20.26
C LEU A 384 -7.96 33.99 -19.58
N CYS A 385 -7.69 33.68 -18.31
CA CYS A 385 -8.42 32.67 -17.55
C CYS A 385 -9.87 33.09 -17.28
N ALA A 386 -10.12 34.37 -16.99
CA ALA A 386 -11.49 34.89 -16.84
C ALA A 386 -12.30 34.73 -18.13
N GLY A 387 -11.68 34.98 -19.30
CA GLY A 387 -12.32 34.73 -20.61
C GLY A 387 -12.64 33.25 -20.86
N LEU A 388 -11.74 32.33 -20.46
CA LEU A 388 -11.93 30.89 -20.63
C LEU A 388 -13.03 30.30 -19.73
N VAL A 389 -13.18 30.79 -18.50
CA VAL A 389 -14.23 30.34 -17.57
C VAL A 389 -15.62 30.76 -18.03
N VAL A 390 -15.74 31.96 -18.61
CA VAL A 390 -17.01 32.42 -19.19
C VAL A 390 -17.38 31.57 -20.41
N LEU A 391 -16.39 31.23 -21.25
CA LEU A 391 -16.59 30.37 -22.42
C LEU A 391 -16.95 28.92 -22.04
N SER A 392 -16.33 28.35 -21.00
CA SER A 392 -16.59 26.99 -20.56
C SER A 392 -17.97 26.83 -19.93
N ARG A 393 -18.46 27.85 -19.21
CA ARG A 393 -19.83 27.86 -18.66
C ARG A 393 -20.90 27.92 -19.76
N ALA A 394 -20.68 28.76 -20.77
CA ALA A 394 -21.58 28.84 -21.91
C ALA A 394 -21.65 27.53 -22.72
N LEU A 395 -20.54 26.78 -22.79
CA LEU A 395 -20.49 25.48 -23.47
C LEU A 395 -21.08 24.33 -22.66
N THR A 396 -21.06 24.40 -21.32
CA THR A 396 -21.61 23.34 -20.46
C THR A 396 -23.13 23.42 -20.33
N GLU A 397 -23.72 24.61 -20.40
CA GLU A 397 -25.18 24.78 -20.42
C GLU A 397 -25.86 24.35 -21.73
N LEU A 398 -25.08 24.11 -22.80
CA LEU A 398 -25.59 23.67 -24.11
C LEU A 398 -25.53 22.14 -24.34
N VAL A 399 -24.95 21.36 -23.42
CA VAL A 399 -24.65 19.93 -23.64
C VAL A 399 -25.32 19.00 -22.61
N THR A 400 -25.89 19.50 -21.51
CA THR A 400 -26.53 18.65 -20.50
C THR A 400 -28.05 18.63 -20.65
N ASP A 401 -28.55 17.85 -21.61
CA ASP A 401 -29.90 17.28 -21.60
C ASP A 401 -29.78 15.75 -21.42
N GLY A 402 -30.35 15.19 -20.35
CA GLY A 402 -30.62 13.75 -20.18
C GLY A 402 -29.54 12.90 -19.48
N GLY A 403 -29.40 13.03 -18.16
CA GLY A 403 -28.47 12.25 -17.35
C GLY A 403 -28.87 10.77 -17.22
N ALA A 404 -28.05 9.88 -17.81
CA ALA A 404 -27.74 8.62 -17.18
C ALA A 404 -26.78 8.93 -16.02
N ALA A 405 -27.07 8.49 -14.80
CA ALA A 405 -26.04 8.48 -13.76
C ALA A 405 -24.86 7.67 -14.33
N ASP A 406 -23.64 8.22 -14.30
CA ASP A 406 -22.47 7.54 -14.85
C ASP A 406 -22.39 6.11 -14.27
N SER A 407 -22.66 5.11 -15.12
CA SER A 407 -22.64 3.68 -14.77
C SER A 407 -21.32 3.28 -14.12
N CYS A 408 -20.25 4.03 -14.42
CA CYS A 408 -18.90 3.80 -13.93
C CYS A 408 -18.19 5.09 -13.57
N ARG A 409 -17.24 4.99 -12.63
CA ARG A 409 -16.51 6.12 -12.07
C ARG A 409 -15.02 5.84 -12.06
N HIS A 410 -14.27 6.82 -12.53
CA HIS A 410 -12.82 6.87 -12.33
C HIS A 410 -12.51 7.30 -10.90
N VAL A 411 -11.73 6.50 -10.20
CA VAL A 411 -11.31 6.77 -8.81
C VAL A 411 -9.83 7.18 -8.75
N ASP A 412 -9.42 7.74 -7.61
CA ASP A 412 -8.13 8.44 -7.45
C ASP A 412 -6.89 7.57 -7.73
N ASN A 413 -6.99 6.24 -7.63
CA ASN A 413 -5.91 5.29 -7.92
C ASN A 413 -5.85 4.82 -9.38
N GLY A 414 -6.70 5.40 -10.24
CA GLY A 414 -6.75 5.12 -11.67
C GLY A 414 -7.78 4.06 -12.07
N GLU A 415 -8.31 3.30 -11.11
CA GLU A 415 -9.31 2.26 -11.39
C GLU A 415 -10.62 2.83 -11.95
N VAL A 416 -11.35 1.99 -12.67
CA VAL A 416 -12.71 2.25 -13.12
C VAL A 416 -13.65 1.28 -12.42
N VAL A 417 -14.50 1.81 -11.55
CA VAL A 417 -15.41 1.03 -10.72
C VAL A 417 -16.86 1.40 -11.01
N GLY A 418 -17.79 0.47 -10.83
CA GLY A 418 -19.18 0.69 -11.18
C GLY A 418 -19.88 -0.57 -11.66
N LEU A 419 -20.93 -0.39 -12.46
CA LEU A 419 -21.82 -1.45 -12.94
C LEU A 419 -22.07 -1.28 -14.44
N THR A 420 -21.80 -2.30 -15.24
CA THR A 420 -22.00 -2.32 -16.70
C THR A 420 -22.85 -3.51 -17.13
N ASP A 421 -23.58 -3.36 -18.25
CA ASP A 421 -24.23 -4.46 -18.97
C ASP A 421 -23.45 -4.92 -20.21
N GLY A 422 -22.26 -4.34 -20.45
CA GLY A 422 -21.41 -4.57 -21.62
C GLY A 422 -21.75 -3.71 -22.84
N ASN A 423 -22.85 -2.94 -22.82
CA ASN A 423 -23.32 -2.10 -23.94
C ASN A 423 -23.68 -0.65 -23.55
N ASP A 424 -23.69 -0.31 -22.26
CA ASP A 424 -24.08 1.00 -21.73
C ASP A 424 -23.00 2.10 -21.85
N GLY A 425 -21.89 1.80 -22.52
CA GLY A 425 -20.78 2.73 -22.73
C GLY A 425 -19.83 2.84 -21.53
N CYS A 426 -20.04 2.07 -20.46
CA CYS A 426 -19.03 1.86 -19.44
C CYS A 426 -18.02 0.78 -19.86
N ASP A 427 -16.72 1.12 -19.78
CA ASP A 427 -15.58 0.21 -19.86
C ASP A 427 -14.95 0.11 -18.46
N LEU A 428 -15.18 -1.00 -17.72
CA LEU A 428 -14.56 -1.20 -16.39
C LEU A 428 -13.09 -1.58 -16.51
N ALA A 429 -12.62 -1.86 -17.72
CA ALA A 429 -11.32 -2.44 -17.93
C ALA A 429 -10.18 -1.45 -17.71
N HIS A 430 -9.31 -1.80 -16.75
CA HIS A 430 -8.18 -0.98 -16.35
C HIS A 430 -6.97 -1.84 -15.95
N GLY A 431 -5.76 -1.28 -16.08
CA GLY A 431 -4.52 -1.91 -15.63
C GLY A 431 -4.01 -2.99 -16.58
N GLU A 432 -3.24 -3.93 -16.03
CA GLU A 432 -2.58 -5.02 -16.78
C GLU A 432 -3.58 -5.99 -17.44
N TYR A 433 -4.74 -6.19 -16.81
CA TYR A 433 -5.76 -7.15 -17.24
C TYR A 433 -6.93 -6.51 -17.99
N ALA A 434 -6.75 -5.28 -18.50
CA ALA A 434 -7.82 -4.55 -19.16
C ALA A 434 -8.31 -5.25 -20.45
N ASP A 435 -7.43 -5.85 -21.24
CA ASP A 435 -7.85 -6.47 -22.49
C ASP A 435 -8.73 -7.71 -22.23
N ASP A 436 -8.33 -8.55 -21.27
CA ASP A 436 -9.09 -9.71 -20.82
C ASP A 436 -10.48 -9.33 -20.30
N LEU A 437 -10.58 -8.32 -19.42
CA LEU A 437 -11.88 -7.90 -18.89
C LEU A 437 -12.76 -7.33 -20.01
N ARG A 438 -12.19 -6.53 -20.91
CA ARG A 438 -12.93 -5.94 -22.03
C ARG A 438 -13.47 -7.02 -22.98
N ASP A 439 -12.74 -8.11 -23.18
CA ASP A 439 -13.23 -9.23 -23.99
C ASP A 439 -14.39 -9.97 -23.29
N LEU A 440 -14.33 -10.13 -21.97
CA LEU A 440 -15.47 -10.67 -21.20
C LEU A 440 -16.68 -9.72 -21.21
N GLU A 441 -16.48 -8.40 -21.12
CA GLU A 441 -17.55 -7.40 -21.23
C GLU A 441 -18.20 -7.39 -22.62
N LYS A 442 -17.45 -7.67 -23.70
CA LYS A 442 -18.02 -7.83 -25.03
C LYS A 442 -18.89 -9.09 -25.13
N ILE A 443 -18.45 -10.21 -24.55
CA ILE A 443 -19.24 -11.45 -24.49
C ILE A 443 -20.54 -11.19 -23.72
N LEU A 444 -20.43 -10.56 -22.54
CA LEU A 444 -21.56 -10.11 -21.73
C LEU A 444 -22.55 -9.26 -22.54
N GLY A 445 -22.06 -8.21 -23.21
CA GLY A 445 -22.88 -7.32 -24.03
C GLY A 445 -23.57 -8.06 -25.17
N HIS A 446 -22.88 -9.01 -25.81
CA HIS A 446 -23.48 -9.84 -26.86
C HIS A 446 -24.59 -10.75 -26.33
N GLN A 447 -24.35 -11.47 -25.24
CA GLN A 447 -25.34 -12.36 -24.63
C GLN A 447 -26.55 -11.58 -24.10
N ASN A 448 -26.33 -10.43 -23.44
CA ASN A 448 -27.40 -9.57 -22.95
C ASN A 448 -28.26 -8.99 -24.08
N ALA A 449 -27.69 -8.71 -25.26
CA ALA A 449 -28.43 -8.23 -26.42
C ALA A 449 -29.35 -9.29 -27.05
N GLN A 450 -29.14 -10.57 -26.73
CA GLN A 450 -30.00 -11.67 -27.18
C GLN A 450 -31.23 -11.86 -26.27
N VAL A 451 -31.23 -11.27 -25.07
CA VAL A 451 -32.37 -11.34 -24.16
C VAL A 451 -33.45 -10.34 -24.60
N ASP A 452 -34.64 -10.87 -24.92
CA ASP A 452 -35.80 -10.06 -25.28
C ASP A 452 -36.35 -9.32 -24.05
N THR A 453 -35.97 -8.05 -23.90
CA THR A 453 -36.38 -7.21 -22.76
C THR A 453 -37.85 -6.79 -22.80
N ASP A 454 -38.57 -7.04 -23.90
CA ASP A 454 -40.01 -6.81 -23.98
C ASP A 454 -40.81 -7.95 -23.33
N LYS A 455 -40.15 -9.07 -23.00
CA LYS A 455 -40.70 -10.19 -22.23
C LYS A 455 -40.19 -10.17 -20.79
N PRO A 456 -40.87 -10.86 -19.85
CA PRO A 456 -40.38 -11.00 -18.49
C PRO A 456 -38.98 -11.63 -18.48
N TYR A 457 -38.01 -10.90 -17.92
CA TYR A 457 -36.64 -11.36 -17.67
C TYR A 457 -36.26 -11.05 -16.21
N ARG A 458 -35.13 -11.61 -15.75
CA ARG A 458 -34.51 -11.23 -14.48
C ARG A 458 -33.02 -11.06 -14.65
N THR A 459 -32.45 -10.18 -13.82
CA THR A 459 -31.05 -9.83 -13.88
C THR A 459 -30.32 -10.35 -12.66
N ILE A 460 -29.19 -11.01 -12.90
CA ILE A 460 -28.20 -11.35 -11.89
C ILE A 460 -27.05 -10.34 -12.01
N VAL A 461 -26.52 -9.85 -10.89
CA VAL A 461 -25.31 -9.03 -10.90
C VAL A 461 -24.12 -9.86 -10.44
N PHE A 462 -23.07 -9.92 -11.26
CA PHE A 462 -21.77 -10.43 -10.87
C PHE A 462 -20.95 -9.31 -10.21
N PHE A 463 -20.77 -9.37 -8.89
CA PHE A 463 -20.14 -8.33 -8.08
C PHE A 463 -18.78 -8.75 -7.53
N ALA A 464 -17.70 -8.24 -8.10
CA ALA A 464 -16.35 -8.73 -7.81
C ALA A 464 -15.31 -7.59 -7.88
N PRO A 465 -14.13 -7.75 -7.27
CA PRO A 465 -12.97 -6.94 -7.59
C PRO A 465 -12.42 -7.37 -8.97
N LEU A 466 -12.52 -6.50 -9.97
CA LEU A 466 -12.13 -6.80 -11.37
C LEU A 466 -11.05 -5.86 -11.91
N SER A 467 -10.59 -4.92 -11.09
CA SER A 467 -9.45 -4.07 -11.39
C SER A 467 -8.41 -4.10 -10.27
N VAL A 468 -7.20 -3.67 -10.63
CA VAL A 468 -6.10 -3.40 -9.71
C VAL A 468 -5.68 -1.95 -9.89
N GLY A 469 -5.33 -1.26 -8.79
CA GLY A 469 -4.84 0.11 -8.87
C GLY A 469 -3.58 0.23 -9.71
N SER A 470 -3.40 1.36 -10.39
CA SER A 470 -2.26 1.59 -11.31
C SER A 470 -0.87 1.52 -10.66
N GLU A 471 -0.79 1.64 -9.33
CA GLU A 471 0.46 1.49 -8.56
C GLU A 471 0.61 0.08 -7.94
N SER A 472 -0.39 -0.80 -8.09
CA SER A 472 -0.38 -2.16 -7.57
C SER A 472 0.48 -3.10 -8.44
N LYS A 473 1.22 -4.01 -7.81
CA LYS A 473 2.05 -5.03 -8.48
C LYS A 473 1.40 -6.42 -8.47
N ARG A 474 0.10 -6.48 -8.26
CA ARG A 474 -0.61 -7.71 -7.89
C ARG A 474 -1.21 -8.42 -9.09
N THR A 475 -1.36 -9.72 -8.95
CA THR A 475 -1.79 -10.65 -10.01
C THR A 475 -3.29 -10.56 -10.32
N ALA A 476 -3.69 -11.25 -11.39
CA ALA A 476 -5.02 -11.26 -11.97
C ALA A 476 -6.12 -11.46 -10.91
N PRO A 477 -7.22 -10.68 -10.95
CA PRO A 477 -8.33 -10.90 -10.03
C PRO A 477 -8.97 -12.28 -10.25
N ILE A 478 -9.11 -13.05 -9.16
CA ILE A 478 -9.81 -14.37 -9.13
C ILE A 478 -11.18 -14.31 -9.83
N GLY A 479 -11.85 -13.15 -9.77
CA GLY A 479 -13.16 -12.93 -10.39
C GLY A 479 -13.22 -13.20 -11.89
N PHE A 480 -12.11 -13.25 -12.63
CA PHE A 480 -12.15 -13.46 -14.08
C PHE A 480 -12.57 -14.89 -14.43
N GLN A 481 -12.07 -15.90 -13.70
CA GLN A 481 -12.47 -17.29 -13.93
C GLN A 481 -13.94 -17.52 -13.56
N THR A 482 -14.39 -16.92 -12.46
CA THR A 482 -15.82 -16.97 -12.09
C THR A 482 -16.72 -16.26 -13.08
N LEU A 483 -16.30 -15.10 -13.61
CA LEU A 483 -17.05 -14.40 -14.65
C LEU A 483 -17.18 -15.25 -15.93
N ARG A 484 -16.10 -15.93 -16.35
CA ARG A 484 -16.13 -16.87 -17.48
C ARG A 484 -17.16 -17.99 -17.26
N GLY A 485 -17.17 -18.57 -16.06
CA GLY A 485 -18.15 -19.58 -15.67
C GLY A 485 -19.59 -19.05 -15.67
N ALA A 486 -19.81 -17.83 -15.15
CA ALA A 486 -21.12 -17.19 -15.11
C ALA A 486 -21.64 -16.85 -16.52
N LEU A 487 -20.79 -16.35 -17.41
CA LEU A 487 -21.13 -16.07 -18.82
C LEU A 487 -21.46 -17.35 -19.59
N LEU A 488 -20.75 -18.45 -19.31
CA LEU A 488 -21.04 -19.74 -19.91
C LEU A 488 -22.42 -20.26 -19.43
N ALA A 489 -22.66 -20.23 -18.12
CA ALA A 489 -23.96 -20.59 -17.58
C ALA A 489 -25.09 -19.70 -18.08
N GLN A 490 -24.88 -18.39 -18.27
CA GLN A 490 -25.87 -17.49 -18.84
C GLN A 490 -26.30 -17.94 -20.25
N GLU A 491 -25.34 -18.33 -21.08
CA GLU A 491 -25.60 -18.87 -22.42
C GLU A 491 -26.40 -20.18 -22.35
N ASP A 492 -25.97 -21.12 -21.50
CA ASP A 492 -26.62 -22.43 -21.36
C ASP A 492 -28.04 -22.32 -20.80
N VAL A 493 -28.23 -21.55 -19.72
CA VAL A 493 -29.55 -21.37 -19.11
C VAL A 493 -30.51 -20.69 -20.07
N ASN A 494 -30.08 -19.73 -20.90
CA ASN A 494 -30.92 -19.04 -21.88
C ASN A 494 -31.14 -19.86 -23.15
N GLY A 495 -30.17 -20.68 -23.55
CA GLY A 495 -30.25 -21.60 -24.69
C GLY A 495 -31.15 -22.80 -24.41
N SER A 496 -31.36 -23.14 -23.13
CA SER A 496 -32.37 -24.15 -22.75
C SER A 496 -33.78 -23.71 -23.22
N HIS A 497 -34.67 -24.66 -23.48
CA HIS A 497 -36.05 -24.37 -23.92
C HIS A 497 -37.06 -24.99 -22.94
N ARG A 498 -37.10 -24.47 -21.70
CA ARG A 498 -38.04 -24.93 -20.66
C ARG A 498 -39.35 -24.12 -20.75
N LYS A 499 -40.48 -24.74 -20.42
CA LYS A 499 -41.82 -24.11 -20.55
C LYS A 499 -42.06 -22.88 -19.66
N ALA A 500 -41.37 -22.80 -18.52
CA ALA A 500 -41.49 -21.72 -17.53
C ALA A 500 -40.16 -20.96 -17.34
N GLN A 501 -39.33 -20.95 -18.38
CA GLN A 501 -38.00 -20.34 -18.31
C GLN A 501 -38.09 -18.82 -18.35
N VAL A 502 -37.41 -18.19 -17.41
CA VAL A 502 -37.19 -16.75 -17.36
C VAL A 502 -35.81 -16.48 -17.94
N PRO A 503 -35.69 -15.72 -19.04
CA PRO A 503 -34.39 -15.31 -19.54
C PRO A 503 -33.60 -14.55 -18.48
N VAL A 504 -32.31 -14.88 -18.38
CA VAL A 504 -31.37 -14.28 -17.44
C VAL A 504 -30.50 -13.26 -18.17
N ARG A 505 -30.49 -12.03 -17.66
CA ARG A 505 -29.45 -11.04 -17.97
C ARG A 505 -28.39 -11.06 -16.88
N LEU A 506 -27.16 -10.76 -17.24
CA LEU A 506 -26.05 -10.60 -16.30
C LEU A 506 -25.57 -9.16 -16.35
N LEU A 507 -25.29 -8.55 -15.20
CA LEU A 507 -24.55 -7.28 -15.12
C LEU A 507 -23.23 -7.54 -14.42
N VAL A 508 -22.19 -6.80 -14.77
CA VAL A 508 -20.88 -6.88 -14.11
C VAL A 508 -20.65 -5.64 -13.27
N ALA A 509 -20.40 -5.85 -11.98
CA ALA A 509 -20.10 -4.81 -11.01
C ALA A 509 -18.66 -4.93 -10.52
N ASN A 510 -17.83 -3.93 -10.79
CA ASN A 510 -16.45 -3.88 -10.32
C ASN A 510 -16.35 -3.06 -9.02
N ALA A 511 -16.01 -3.73 -7.92
CA ALA A 511 -15.81 -3.13 -6.60
C ALA A 511 -14.42 -2.48 -6.42
N GLY A 512 -13.54 -2.61 -7.42
CA GLY A 512 -12.13 -2.24 -7.37
C GLY A 512 -11.29 -3.11 -6.45
N GLU A 513 -10.00 -2.78 -6.39
CA GLU A 513 -9.01 -3.50 -5.59
C GLU A 513 -9.43 -3.58 -4.11
N TYR A 514 -9.24 -4.75 -3.49
CA TYR A 514 -9.69 -5.07 -2.11
C TYR A 514 -11.17 -4.91 -1.84
N PHE A 515 -12.00 -4.81 -2.87
CA PHE A 515 -13.41 -4.49 -2.69
C PHE A 515 -13.61 -3.09 -2.08
N HIS A 516 -12.61 -2.20 -2.20
CA HIS A 516 -12.56 -0.92 -1.48
C HIS A 516 -13.75 0.00 -1.78
N TYR A 517 -14.33 -0.13 -2.97
CA TYR A 517 -15.48 0.65 -3.43
C TYR A 517 -16.80 -0.14 -3.42
N GLY A 518 -16.77 -1.36 -2.87
CA GLY A 518 -17.95 -2.22 -2.80
C GLY A 518 -19.08 -1.62 -1.97
N SER A 519 -18.74 -0.95 -0.87
CA SER A 519 -19.66 -0.18 -0.03
C SER A 519 -18.97 1.09 0.50
N SER A 520 -19.76 2.13 0.81
CA SER A 520 -19.29 3.38 1.42
C SER A 520 -18.96 3.29 2.92
N GLY A 521 -19.33 2.19 3.60
CA GLY A 521 -18.80 1.81 4.92
C GLY A 521 -19.83 1.69 6.06
N GLY A 522 -19.51 0.81 7.02
CA GLY A 522 -20.31 0.53 8.23
C GLY A 522 -19.59 -0.32 9.30
N LEU A 523 -18.60 -1.14 8.89
CA LEU A 523 -17.88 -2.09 9.76
C LEU A 523 -16.37 -1.79 9.90
N ASN A 524 -16.01 -0.52 10.12
CA ASN A 524 -14.63 0.02 10.27
C ASN A 524 -13.90 0.40 8.97
N THR A 525 -14.61 0.53 7.85
CA THR A 525 -14.03 0.90 6.57
C THR A 525 -14.51 2.31 6.20
N ALA A 526 -13.58 3.25 6.07
CA ALA A 526 -13.89 4.61 5.63
C ALA A 526 -13.54 4.73 4.14
N ASN A 527 -14.43 4.23 3.28
CA ASN A 527 -14.35 4.53 1.86
C ASN A 527 -14.67 6.03 1.69
N THR A 528 -13.63 6.82 1.41
CA THR A 528 -13.76 8.29 1.30
C THR A 528 -13.93 8.78 -0.14
N SER A 529 -14.03 7.87 -1.12
CA SER A 529 -14.15 8.27 -2.53
C SER A 529 -15.56 8.77 -2.87
N GLY A 530 -16.55 8.44 -2.04
CA GLY A 530 -17.96 8.70 -2.33
C GLY A 530 -18.52 7.81 -3.44
N VAL A 531 -17.82 6.73 -3.78
CA VAL A 531 -18.28 5.69 -4.69
C VAL A 531 -18.73 4.48 -3.87
N ASP A 532 -19.93 4.00 -4.15
CA ASP A 532 -20.55 2.86 -3.49
C ASP A 532 -21.23 1.99 -4.56
N VAL A 533 -20.58 0.89 -4.91
CA VAL A 533 -21.07 0.03 -6.00
C VAL A 533 -22.30 -0.78 -5.56
N ALA A 534 -22.42 -1.15 -4.28
CA ALA A 534 -23.63 -1.76 -3.75
C ALA A 534 -24.83 -0.80 -3.87
N GLN A 535 -24.64 0.48 -3.56
CA GLN A 535 -25.69 1.49 -3.77
C GLN A 535 -26.04 1.66 -5.26
N MET A 536 -25.06 1.59 -6.17
CA MET A 536 -25.34 1.62 -7.61
C MET A 536 -26.19 0.43 -8.08
N ILE A 537 -25.96 -0.76 -7.50
CA ILE A 537 -26.79 -1.95 -7.74
C ILE A 537 -28.21 -1.70 -7.23
N ILE A 538 -28.36 -1.20 -6.01
CA ILE A 538 -29.67 -0.87 -5.40
C ILE A 538 -30.43 0.14 -6.25
N ASP A 539 -29.77 1.22 -6.68
CA ASP A 539 -30.36 2.28 -7.50
C ASP A 539 -30.83 1.78 -8.87
N ARG A 540 -30.23 0.69 -9.37
CA ARG A 540 -30.58 0.04 -10.64
C ARG A 540 -31.55 -1.14 -10.48
N ALA A 541 -31.86 -1.56 -9.24
CA ALA A 541 -32.57 -2.81 -8.98
C ALA A 541 -33.94 -2.89 -9.65
N ASP A 542 -34.77 -1.85 -9.49
CA ASP A 542 -36.11 -1.81 -10.09
C ASP A 542 -36.07 -1.68 -11.61
N ARG A 543 -35.18 -0.81 -12.12
CA ARG A 543 -35.08 -0.49 -13.55
C ARG A 543 -34.57 -1.67 -14.37
N ASP A 544 -33.57 -2.37 -13.84
CA ASP A 544 -32.90 -3.46 -14.55
C ASP A 544 -33.40 -4.84 -14.08
N HIS A 545 -34.46 -4.89 -13.26
CA HIS A 545 -35.07 -6.12 -12.72
C HIS A 545 -34.05 -7.05 -12.03
N ILE A 546 -33.20 -6.48 -11.17
CA ILE A 546 -32.17 -7.21 -10.44
C ILE A 546 -32.83 -8.10 -9.39
N ALA A 547 -32.67 -9.41 -9.55
CA ALA A 547 -33.22 -10.41 -8.63
C ALA A 547 -32.20 -10.84 -7.57
N ALA A 548 -30.93 -10.93 -7.96
CA ALA A 548 -29.86 -11.44 -7.11
C ALA A 548 -28.51 -10.83 -7.48
N VAL A 549 -27.60 -10.89 -6.52
CA VAL A 549 -26.17 -10.62 -6.69
C VAL A 549 -25.42 -11.92 -6.43
N MET A 550 -24.50 -12.26 -7.32
CA MET A 550 -23.50 -13.31 -7.10
C MET A 550 -22.10 -12.69 -7.08
N GLY A 551 -21.11 -13.44 -6.62
CA GLY A 551 -19.73 -12.96 -6.57
C GLY A 551 -19.25 -12.81 -5.14
N LEU A 552 -18.75 -11.64 -4.75
CA LEU A 552 -18.01 -11.43 -3.50
C LEU A 552 -16.83 -12.42 -3.39
N HIS A 553 -15.71 -12.06 -4.00
CA HIS A 553 -14.52 -12.92 -4.08
C HIS A 553 -13.51 -12.72 -2.95
N GLN A 554 -13.85 -11.93 -1.94
CA GLN A 554 -12.95 -11.62 -0.84
C GLN A 554 -13.71 -11.49 0.47
N SER A 555 -13.36 -12.30 1.47
CA SER A 555 -13.95 -12.20 2.81
C SER A 555 -13.38 -10.95 3.49
N ARG A 556 -14.09 -9.83 3.41
CA ARG A 556 -13.63 -8.54 3.93
C ARG A 556 -14.80 -7.81 4.60
N PRO A 557 -14.53 -6.88 5.52
CA PRO A 557 -15.57 -6.03 6.09
C PRO A 557 -16.37 -5.29 5.01
N GLU A 558 -15.72 -4.80 3.95
CA GLU A 558 -16.38 -4.12 2.82
C GLU A 558 -17.34 -5.05 2.08
N SER A 559 -16.95 -6.32 1.84
CA SER A 559 -17.80 -7.31 1.20
C SER A 559 -19.01 -7.68 2.06
N GLN A 560 -18.81 -7.86 3.38
CA GLN A 560 -19.92 -8.13 4.30
C GLN A 560 -20.86 -6.92 4.37
N GLN A 561 -20.32 -5.71 4.44
CA GLN A 561 -21.13 -4.50 4.48
C GLN A 561 -21.96 -4.33 3.21
N ALA A 562 -21.38 -4.59 2.03
CA ALA A 562 -22.12 -4.61 0.78
C ALA A 562 -23.24 -5.66 0.79
N ALA A 563 -22.98 -6.86 1.33
CA ALA A 563 -24.01 -7.88 1.50
C ALA A 563 -25.15 -7.41 2.43
N ILE A 564 -24.83 -6.72 3.53
CA ILE A 564 -25.80 -6.14 4.46
C ILE A 564 -26.67 -5.07 3.76
N GLU A 565 -26.06 -4.19 2.96
CA GLU A 565 -26.78 -3.14 2.22
C GLU A 565 -27.75 -3.72 1.19
N LEU A 566 -27.27 -4.68 0.40
CA LEU A 566 -28.08 -5.41 -0.59
C LEU A 566 -29.21 -6.20 0.10
N GLY A 567 -28.89 -6.90 1.19
CA GLY A 567 -29.84 -7.66 1.99
C GLY A 567 -30.90 -6.78 2.66
N GLY A 568 -30.54 -5.55 3.05
CA GLY A 568 -31.48 -4.54 3.55
C GLY A 568 -32.55 -4.15 2.54
N GLN A 569 -32.27 -4.32 1.24
CA GLN A 569 -33.24 -4.14 0.14
C GLN A 569 -33.92 -5.44 -0.28
N GLY A 570 -33.66 -6.56 0.42
CA GLY A 570 -34.20 -7.86 0.09
C GLY A 570 -33.59 -8.50 -1.15
N ILE A 571 -32.41 -8.06 -1.58
CA ILE A 571 -31.67 -8.66 -2.69
C ILE A 571 -30.83 -9.81 -2.14
N THR A 572 -31.02 -11.01 -2.70
CA THR A 572 -30.19 -12.18 -2.37
C THR A 572 -28.75 -11.96 -2.80
N VAL A 573 -27.79 -12.35 -1.95
CA VAL A 573 -26.37 -12.32 -2.27
C VAL A 573 -25.78 -13.72 -2.13
N LEU A 574 -25.19 -14.25 -3.21
CA LEU A 574 -24.54 -15.56 -3.24
C LEU A 574 -23.03 -15.41 -3.42
N GLY A 575 -22.29 -15.65 -2.33
CA GLY A 575 -20.82 -15.61 -2.27
C GLY A 575 -20.16 -16.78 -3.01
N THR A 576 -19.27 -16.51 -3.96
CA THR A 576 -18.62 -17.54 -4.80
C THR A 576 -17.10 -17.60 -4.65
N GLY A 577 -16.47 -16.70 -3.90
CA GLY A 577 -15.00 -16.72 -3.67
C GLY A 577 -14.63 -16.32 -2.24
N VAL A 578 -15.44 -16.72 -1.27
CA VAL A 578 -15.39 -16.27 0.13
C VAL A 578 -15.47 -17.49 1.04
N SER A 579 -14.46 -17.69 1.86
CA SER A 579 -14.39 -18.76 2.86
C SER A 579 -14.47 -18.27 4.30
N GLY A 580 -14.49 -16.94 4.49
CA GLY A 580 -14.40 -16.36 5.81
C GLY A 580 -15.62 -16.70 6.66
N GLN A 581 -15.44 -17.36 7.81
CA GLN A 581 -16.58 -17.77 8.66
C GLN A 581 -17.47 -16.57 9.03
N ARG A 582 -16.86 -15.42 9.29
CA ARG A 582 -17.58 -14.18 9.63
C ARG A 582 -18.49 -13.66 8.53
N MET A 583 -18.33 -14.12 7.29
CA MET A 583 -19.23 -13.74 6.20
C MET A 583 -20.62 -14.37 6.37
N VAL A 584 -20.71 -15.57 6.97
CA VAL A 584 -21.98 -16.30 7.16
C VAL A 584 -22.47 -16.30 8.61
N ASP A 585 -21.59 -16.02 9.57
CA ASP A 585 -21.94 -15.92 11.00
C ASP A 585 -22.20 -14.47 11.45
N GLY A 586 -22.74 -14.31 12.66
CA GLY A 586 -22.79 -13.02 13.36
C GLY A 586 -23.77 -12.03 12.73
N ASP A 587 -23.24 -10.92 12.21
CA ASP A 587 -24.01 -9.82 11.61
C ASP A 587 -24.35 -10.06 10.12
N SER A 588 -24.10 -11.26 9.60
CA SER A 588 -24.45 -11.60 8.22
C SER A 588 -25.97 -11.53 7.99
N PRO A 589 -26.45 -10.89 6.91
CA PRO A 589 -27.88 -10.82 6.64
C PRO A 589 -28.41 -12.18 6.23
N SER A 590 -29.68 -12.47 6.55
CA SER A 590 -30.31 -13.75 6.20
C SER A 590 -30.48 -13.98 4.70
N SER A 591 -30.23 -12.96 3.87
CA SER A 591 -30.23 -13.01 2.41
C SER A 591 -28.86 -13.35 1.81
N TYR A 592 -27.83 -13.53 2.65
CA TYR A 592 -26.50 -13.91 2.23
C TYR A 592 -26.26 -15.41 2.40
N PHE A 593 -25.83 -16.03 1.30
CA PHE A 593 -25.41 -17.42 1.22
C PHE A 593 -24.02 -17.47 0.60
N GLN A 594 -23.26 -18.55 0.80
CA GLN A 594 -21.99 -18.77 0.10
C GLN A 594 -21.93 -20.18 -0.48
N LEU A 595 -21.22 -20.39 -1.59
CA LEU A 595 -21.01 -21.71 -2.21
C LEU A 595 -19.71 -22.40 -1.76
N SER A 596 -18.76 -21.62 -1.26
CA SER A 596 -17.47 -22.10 -0.75
C SER A 596 -17.59 -22.69 0.67
N PRO A 597 -16.66 -23.55 1.10
CA PRO A 597 -16.58 -23.95 2.51
C PRO A 597 -16.13 -22.79 3.41
N VAL A 598 -16.51 -22.85 4.68
CA VAL A 598 -16.03 -21.91 5.71
C VAL A 598 -14.62 -22.24 6.23
N ASP A 599 -13.92 -21.25 6.78
CA ASP A 599 -12.57 -21.38 7.35
C ASP A 599 -12.46 -22.50 8.40
N ALA A 600 -13.54 -22.79 9.14
CA ALA A 600 -13.57 -23.92 10.07
C ALA A 600 -13.37 -25.28 9.38
N ARG A 601 -14.07 -25.51 8.28
CA ARG A 601 -13.94 -26.70 7.44
C ARG A 601 -12.52 -26.79 6.86
N ILE A 602 -12.05 -25.69 6.28
CA ILE A 602 -10.72 -25.60 5.65
C ILE A 602 -9.62 -25.90 6.67
N ALA A 603 -9.65 -25.26 7.84
CA ALA A 603 -8.68 -25.48 8.91
C ALA A 603 -8.66 -26.94 9.38
N ALA A 604 -9.83 -27.57 9.51
CA ALA A 604 -9.95 -28.96 9.93
C ALA A 604 -9.33 -29.91 8.89
N VAL A 605 -9.59 -29.70 7.59
CA VAL A 605 -9.00 -30.49 6.50
C VAL A 605 -7.49 -30.28 6.41
N MET A 606 -7.00 -29.04 6.47
CA MET A 606 -5.56 -28.76 6.48
C MET A 606 -4.87 -29.38 7.70
N THR A 607 -5.51 -29.37 8.87
CA THR A 607 -5.00 -30.01 10.09
C THR A 607 -4.92 -31.53 9.90
N ALA A 608 -5.96 -32.16 9.35
CA ALA A 608 -5.97 -33.60 9.08
C ALA A 608 -4.88 -34.00 8.08
N PHE A 609 -4.71 -33.21 7.01
CA PHE A 609 -3.64 -33.37 6.03
C PHE A 609 -2.26 -33.27 6.69
N ALA A 610 -2.03 -32.19 7.43
CA ALA A 610 -0.74 -31.94 8.09
C ALA A 610 -0.36 -33.00 9.13
N ARG A 611 -1.35 -33.66 9.73
CA ARG A 611 -1.15 -34.79 10.65
C ARG A 611 -0.72 -36.06 9.94
N ASN A 612 -1.37 -36.38 8.83
CA ASN A 612 -1.40 -37.75 8.32
C ASN A 612 -0.81 -37.93 6.91
N SER A 613 -0.57 -36.86 6.14
CA SER A 613 -0.09 -36.97 4.76
C SER A 613 1.31 -37.61 4.71
N PRO A 614 1.47 -38.77 4.06
CA PRO A 614 2.79 -39.37 3.85
C PRO A 614 3.73 -38.47 3.05
N GLN A 615 3.21 -37.71 2.09
CA GLN A 615 3.95 -36.84 1.19
C GLN A 615 4.50 -35.63 1.95
N LEU A 616 3.70 -35.04 2.84
CA LEU A 616 4.19 -33.97 3.72
C LEU A 616 5.18 -34.52 4.76
N GLN A 617 4.92 -35.71 5.33
CA GLN A 617 5.82 -36.35 6.29
C GLN A 617 7.17 -36.73 5.67
N ALA A 618 7.23 -37.03 4.37
CA ALA A 618 8.48 -37.27 3.66
C ALA A 618 9.38 -36.02 3.56
N LEU A 619 8.81 -34.83 3.75
CA LEU A 619 9.50 -33.54 3.66
C LEU A 619 9.74 -32.89 5.02
N THR A 620 9.21 -33.46 6.09
CA THR A 620 9.22 -32.89 7.44
C THR A 620 9.74 -33.88 8.47
N SER A 621 9.92 -33.46 9.71
CA SER A 621 10.26 -34.37 10.82
C SER A 621 9.51 -33.97 12.09
N PRO A 622 9.21 -34.94 12.97
CA PRO A 622 8.68 -34.66 14.31
C PRO A 622 9.55 -33.65 15.06
N ALA A 623 8.93 -32.84 15.92
CA ALA A 623 9.64 -31.92 16.78
C ALA A 623 10.46 -32.67 17.86
N ALA A 624 11.36 -31.94 18.53
CA ALA A 624 12.30 -32.54 19.50
C ALA A 624 11.61 -33.22 20.71
N ASP A 625 10.38 -32.83 21.04
CA ASP A 625 9.55 -33.42 22.09
C ASP A 625 8.76 -34.66 21.62
N GLY A 626 8.95 -35.09 20.37
CA GLY A 626 8.24 -36.21 19.75
C GLY A 626 6.85 -35.87 19.24
N SER A 627 6.42 -34.60 19.33
CA SER A 627 5.20 -34.12 18.68
C SER A 627 5.37 -34.05 17.16
N GLY A 628 4.27 -33.89 16.43
CA GLY A 628 4.24 -33.73 14.98
C GLY A 628 5.11 -32.57 14.48
N PRO A 629 5.29 -32.45 13.15
CA PRO A 629 6.15 -31.43 12.58
C PRO A 629 5.66 -30.02 12.95
N ALA A 630 6.61 -29.09 13.13
CA ALA A 630 6.24 -27.72 13.45
C ALA A 630 5.57 -27.03 12.24
N ALA A 631 4.50 -26.29 12.49
CA ALA A 631 3.83 -25.47 11.49
C ALA A 631 4.28 -24.01 11.62
N VAL A 632 4.81 -23.45 10.53
CA VAL A 632 5.09 -22.01 10.42
C VAL A 632 3.91 -21.37 9.67
N VAL A 633 2.99 -20.77 10.41
CA VAL A 633 1.74 -20.20 9.88
C VAL A 633 1.98 -18.76 9.47
N VAL A 634 1.92 -18.48 8.17
CA VAL A 634 2.05 -17.15 7.59
C VAL A 634 0.66 -16.57 7.35
N TYR A 635 0.36 -15.42 7.95
CA TYR A 635 -0.98 -14.80 7.91
C TYR A 635 -0.93 -13.27 7.97
N ASP A 636 -1.95 -12.61 7.43
CA ASP A 636 -2.16 -11.17 7.54
C ASP A 636 -2.94 -10.85 8.83
N PRO A 637 -2.33 -10.19 9.84
CA PRO A 637 -3.01 -9.85 11.08
C PRO A 637 -4.10 -8.77 10.92
N LYS A 638 -4.16 -8.06 9.78
CA LYS A 638 -5.17 -7.03 9.48
C LYS A 638 -6.39 -7.62 8.77
N ASP A 639 -6.25 -8.78 8.13
CA ASP A 639 -7.37 -9.49 7.50
C ASP A 639 -8.05 -10.42 8.52
N THR A 640 -8.97 -9.85 9.30
CA THR A 640 -9.69 -10.58 10.37
C THR A 640 -10.83 -11.44 9.87
N TYR A 641 -11.18 -11.38 8.58
CA TYR A 641 -12.31 -12.08 8.00
C TYR A 641 -11.91 -13.40 7.34
N PHE A 642 -10.65 -13.52 6.93
CA PHE A 642 -10.11 -14.72 6.33
C PHE A 642 -8.77 -15.10 6.97
N SER A 643 -7.71 -14.31 6.72
CA SER A 643 -6.34 -14.75 6.99
C SER A 643 -6.08 -15.04 8.47
N ALA A 644 -6.45 -14.13 9.35
CA ALA A 644 -6.27 -14.31 10.78
C ALA A 644 -7.24 -15.35 11.36
N ASP A 645 -8.48 -15.44 10.86
CA ASP A 645 -9.47 -16.41 11.35
C ASP A 645 -9.01 -17.84 11.02
N LEU A 646 -8.61 -18.08 9.77
CA LEU A 646 -8.04 -19.36 9.33
C LEU A 646 -6.78 -19.73 10.13
N ALA A 647 -5.86 -18.79 10.32
CA ALA A 647 -4.65 -19.02 11.11
C ALA A 647 -4.97 -19.42 12.56
N HIS A 648 -5.93 -18.74 13.19
CA HIS A 648 -6.36 -19.05 14.56
C HIS A 648 -7.05 -20.41 14.66
N ARG A 649 -7.91 -20.76 13.71
CA ARG A 649 -8.59 -22.06 13.69
C ARG A 649 -7.62 -23.20 13.45
N PHE A 650 -6.71 -23.04 12.51
CA PHE A 650 -5.64 -24.01 12.28
C PHE A 650 -4.78 -24.19 13.52
N ASP A 651 -4.34 -23.11 14.16
CA ASP A 651 -3.55 -23.16 15.39
C ASP A 651 -4.30 -23.90 16.51
N ALA A 652 -5.57 -23.54 16.75
CA ALA A 652 -6.41 -24.19 17.76
C ALA A 652 -6.56 -25.70 17.50
N SER A 653 -6.72 -26.11 16.23
CA SER A 653 -6.84 -27.52 15.86
C SER A 653 -5.50 -28.26 15.86
N TYR A 654 -4.40 -27.65 15.43
CA TYR A 654 -3.10 -28.32 15.19
C TYR A 654 -2.16 -28.32 16.40
N ARG A 655 -2.29 -27.37 17.33
CA ARG A 655 -1.34 -27.22 18.47
C ARG A 655 -1.26 -28.44 19.39
N SER A 656 -2.29 -29.29 19.42
CA SER A 656 -2.25 -30.58 20.13
C SER A 656 -1.40 -31.65 19.43
N THR A 657 -1.08 -31.43 18.15
CA THR A 657 -0.29 -32.33 17.30
C THR A 657 1.15 -31.90 17.24
N GLY A 658 1.44 -30.62 16.99
CA GLY A 658 2.80 -30.11 16.85
C GLY A 658 2.89 -28.61 17.15
N PRO A 659 4.11 -28.06 17.29
CA PRO A 659 4.31 -26.64 17.59
C PRO A 659 3.82 -25.75 16.45
N VAL A 660 3.25 -24.59 16.81
CA VAL A 660 2.77 -23.60 15.83
C VAL A 660 3.51 -22.28 16.04
N HIS A 661 4.13 -21.79 14.96
CA HIS A 661 4.83 -20.51 14.91
C HIS A 661 4.10 -19.53 14.00
N LEU A 662 3.51 -18.50 14.58
CA LEU A 662 2.77 -17.47 13.84
C LEU A 662 3.74 -16.43 13.28
N VAL A 663 3.73 -16.24 11.96
CA VAL A 663 4.52 -15.23 11.24
C VAL A 663 3.57 -14.27 10.54
N LYS A 664 3.71 -12.97 10.84
CA LYS A 664 2.87 -11.93 10.26
C LYS A 664 3.40 -11.55 8.88
N TYR A 665 2.53 -11.56 7.88
CA TYR A 665 2.80 -11.11 6.53
C TYR A 665 1.54 -10.49 5.96
N GLY A 666 1.53 -9.16 5.86
CA GLY A 666 0.40 -8.42 5.34
C GLY A 666 0.43 -8.29 3.83
N GLU A 667 -0.73 -7.99 3.26
CA GLU A 667 -0.86 -7.72 1.84
C GLU A 667 -0.08 -6.45 1.38
N MET A 668 0.09 -5.47 2.28
CA MET A 668 0.71 -4.17 1.99
C MET A 668 2.21 -4.10 2.36
N GLU A 669 2.86 -5.24 2.54
CA GLU A 669 4.29 -5.27 2.89
C GLU A 669 5.17 -4.85 1.71
N ASP A 670 6.21 -4.06 1.98
CA ASP A 670 7.18 -3.68 0.96
C ASP A 670 8.17 -4.81 0.62
N GLY A 671 8.86 -4.72 -0.52
CA GLY A 671 9.80 -5.76 -0.95
C GLY A 671 11.03 -5.96 -0.05
N ARG A 672 11.29 -5.08 0.94
CA ARG A 672 12.34 -5.28 1.94
C ARG A 672 11.77 -6.09 3.12
N ALA A 673 10.59 -5.75 3.61
CA ALA A 673 9.86 -6.48 4.63
C ALA A 673 9.57 -7.92 4.16
N THR A 674 9.08 -8.10 2.93
CA THR A 674 8.84 -9.44 2.35
C THR A 674 10.10 -10.32 2.36
N ARG A 675 11.27 -9.75 2.07
CA ARG A 675 12.55 -10.49 2.14
C ARG A 675 12.94 -10.87 3.58
N GLY A 676 12.74 -9.98 4.54
CA GLY A 676 12.98 -10.27 5.95
C GLY A 676 12.05 -11.37 6.48
N ILE A 677 10.78 -11.33 6.09
CA ILE A 677 9.76 -12.33 6.42
C ILE A 677 10.12 -13.68 5.79
N ALA A 678 10.46 -13.71 4.51
CA ALA A 678 10.92 -14.93 3.84
C ALA A 678 12.13 -15.57 4.53
N GLY A 679 13.11 -14.76 4.95
CA GLY A 679 14.25 -15.23 5.73
C GLY A 679 13.86 -15.81 7.09
N THR A 680 12.89 -15.18 7.77
CA THR A 680 12.35 -15.68 9.05
C THR A 680 11.63 -17.01 8.87
N VAL A 681 10.73 -17.10 7.87
CA VAL A 681 9.99 -18.33 7.54
C VAL A 681 10.96 -19.48 7.26
N CYS A 682 11.92 -19.30 6.37
CA CYS A 682 12.85 -20.38 6.02
C CYS A 682 13.79 -20.75 7.17
N THR A 683 14.20 -19.78 8.00
CA THR A 683 14.99 -20.08 9.21
C THR A 683 14.20 -20.93 10.19
N LEU A 684 12.93 -20.59 10.42
CA LEU A 684 12.05 -21.36 11.31
C LEU A 684 11.80 -22.76 10.77
N VAL A 685 11.40 -22.88 9.49
CA VAL A 685 11.13 -24.18 8.86
C VAL A 685 12.34 -25.09 8.89
N HIS A 686 13.53 -24.60 8.53
CA HIS A 686 14.74 -25.42 8.55
C HIS A 686 15.26 -25.71 9.96
N GLY A 687 15.04 -24.81 10.91
CA GLY A 687 15.39 -25.00 12.31
C GLY A 687 14.53 -26.07 12.98
N THR A 688 13.28 -26.25 12.54
CA THR A 688 12.33 -27.21 13.10
C THR A 688 12.11 -28.45 12.24
N ASN A 689 12.62 -28.48 11.01
CA ASN A 689 12.23 -29.44 9.96
C ASN A 689 10.70 -29.47 9.75
N GLY A 690 10.06 -28.32 9.89
CA GLY A 690 8.62 -28.14 9.80
C GLY A 690 8.12 -27.87 8.38
N PHE A 691 6.92 -27.33 8.28
CA PHE A 691 6.30 -26.87 7.03
C PHE A 691 5.72 -25.47 7.18
N VAL A 692 5.45 -24.81 6.06
CA VAL A 692 4.72 -23.53 6.03
C VAL A 692 3.24 -23.82 5.84
N LEU A 693 2.39 -23.23 6.68
CA LEU A 693 0.98 -23.06 6.34
C LEU A 693 0.77 -21.61 5.89
N TYR A 694 0.37 -21.42 4.64
CA TYR A 694 0.10 -20.10 4.10
C TYR A 694 -1.40 -19.81 4.16
N ALA A 695 -1.79 -18.97 5.11
CA ALA A 695 -3.15 -18.48 5.29
C ALA A 695 -3.32 -17.05 4.72
N GLY A 696 -2.34 -16.53 3.98
CA GLY A 696 -2.44 -15.25 3.29
C GLY A 696 -3.24 -15.35 1.99
N ARG A 697 -3.49 -14.22 1.33
CA ARG A 697 -4.19 -14.21 0.04
C ARG A 697 -3.27 -14.61 -1.12
N SER A 698 -3.87 -15.23 -2.13
CA SER A 698 -3.17 -15.69 -3.34
C SER A 698 -2.50 -14.55 -4.11
N SER A 699 -3.09 -13.35 -4.11
CA SER A 699 -2.57 -12.16 -4.82
C SER A 699 -1.19 -11.66 -4.36
N VAL A 700 -0.77 -11.99 -3.14
CA VAL A 700 0.53 -11.61 -2.56
C VAL A 700 1.43 -12.81 -2.25
N MET A 701 0.96 -14.01 -2.60
CA MET A 701 1.71 -15.25 -2.42
C MET A 701 2.96 -15.26 -3.30
N GLU A 702 2.84 -14.83 -4.56
CA GLU A 702 3.95 -14.84 -5.51
C GLU A 702 5.14 -13.97 -5.04
N ASP A 703 4.85 -12.83 -4.42
CA ASP A 703 5.88 -11.94 -3.86
C ASP A 703 6.64 -12.62 -2.73
N LEU A 704 5.93 -13.30 -1.82
CA LEU A 704 6.56 -14.08 -0.76
C LEU A 704 7.34 -15.26 -1.32
N PHE A 705 6.79 -16.00 -2.29
CA PHE A 705 7.43 -17.16 -2.90
C PHE A 705 8.69 -16.76 -3.64
N LYS A 706 8.67 -15.64 -4.36
CA LYS A 706 9.84 -15.05 -5.03
C LYS A 706 10.89 -14.61 -4.01
N ALA A 707 10.48 -14.04 -2.88
CA ALA A 707 11.40 -13.68 -1.81
C ALA A 707 12.03 -14.92 -1.14
N MET A 708 11.24 -15.96 -0.88
CA MET A 708 11.74 -17.24 -0.36
C MET A 708 12.69 -17.90 -1.36
N GLN A 709 12.31 -17.95 -2.63
CA GLN A 709 13.12 -18.49 -3.71
C GLN A 709 14.50 -17.83 -3.79
N THR A 710 14.59 -16.52 -3.57
CA THR A 710 15.86 -15.76 -3.67
C THR A 710 16.66 -15.75 -2.36
N THR A 711 16.07 -16.18 -1.25
CA THR A 711 16.71 -16.14 0.07
C THR A 711 17.62 -17.34 0.27
N GLN A 712 18.89 -17.08 0.64
CA GLN A 712 19.87 -18.14 0.85
C GLN A 712 19.44 -19.15 1.92
N ALA A 713 18.72 -18.71 2.95
CA ALA A 713 18.20 -19.59 4.00
C ALA A 713 17.32 -20.71 3.44
N CYS A 714 16.45 -20.40 2.46
CA CYS A 714 15.55 -21.38 1.84
C CYS A 714 16.30 -22.34 0.89
N ARG A 715 17.40 -21.88 0.29
CA ARG A 715 18.24 -22.69 -0.63
C ARG A 715 19.34 -23.49 0.06
N ALA A 716 19.50 -23.34 1.37
CA ALA A 716 20.64 -23.92 2.10
C ALA A 716 20.60 -25.45 2.22
N ARG A 717 19.48 -26.11 1.88
CA ARG A 717 19.30 -27.56 1.98
C ARG A 717 18.94 -28.20 0.64
N VAL A 718 19.13 -29.52 0.59
CA VAL A 718 18.79 -30.36 -0.57
C VAL A 718 17.28 -30.55 -0.74
N SER A 719 16.50 -30.47 0.35
CA SER A 719 15.05 -30.66 0.34
C SER A 719 14.31 -29.32 0.18
N PRO A 720 13.28 -29.23 -0.70
CA PRO A 720 12.47 -28.04 -0.84
C PRO A 720 11.65 -27.76 0.42
N VAL A 721 11.28 -26.49 0.64
CA VAL A 721 10.40 -26.06 1.74
C VAL A 721 8.97 -26.48 1.41
N PRO A 722 8.33 -27.35 2.21
CA PRO A 722 6.92 -27.68 2.02
C PRO A 722 6.02 -26.52 2.44
N VAL A 723 5.12 -26.12 1.55
CA VAL A 723 4.14 -25.06 1.75
C VAL A 723 2.74 -25.64 1.52
N LEU A 724 1.89 -25.59 2.54
CA LEU A 724 0.46 -25.91 2.45
C LEU A 724 -0.33 -24.59 2.43
N ALA A 725 -0.87 -24.23 1.27
CA ALA A 725 -1.64 -23.01 1.08
C ALA A 725 -3.15 -23.27 1.10
N GLU A 726 -3.93 -22.32 1.61
CA GLU A 726 -5.39 -22.39 1.47
C GLU A 726 -5.81 -22.23 0.02
N SER A 727 -5.33 -21.21 -0.67
CA SER A 727 -5.59 -20.97 -2.08
C SER A 727 -4.29 -20.56 -2.79
N PRO A 728 -3.91 -21.24 -3.88
CA PRO A 728 -2.73 -20.92 -4.67
C PRO A 728 -2.94 -19.66 -5.52
N ALA A 729 -1.86 -19.06 -6.02
CA ALA A 729 -1.95 -18.05 -7.06
C ALA A 729 -2.62 -18.65 -8.33
N PRO A 730 -3.62 -17.99 -8.95
CA PRO A 730 -4.31 -18.51 -10.14
C PRO A 730 -3.34 -18.92 -11.26
N ASP A 731 -2.33 -18.10 -11.55
CA ASP A 731 -1.32 -18.39 -12.57
C ASP A 731 -0.53 -19.67 -12.28
N VAL A 732 -0.26 -19.96 -11.01
CA VAL A 732 0.43 -21.19 -10.61
C VAL A 732 -0.44 -22.42 -10.82
N VAL A 733 -1.77 -22.29 -10.70
CA VAL A 733 -2.71 -23.38 -10.98
C VAL A 733 -2.90 -23.56 -12.48
N LEU A 734 -3.06 -22.49 -13.23
CA LEU A 734 -3.25 -22.54 -14.69
C LEU A 734 -1.97 -23.01 -15.40
N HIS A 735 -0.81 -22.64 -14.85
CA HIS A 735 0.52 -22.95 -15.39
C HIS A 735 1.38 -23.63 -14.32
N PRO A 736 1.09 -24.90 -13.97
CA PRO A 736 1.80 -25.61 -12.90
C PRO A 736 3.31 -25.76 -13.15
N GLU A 737 3.75 -25.69 -14.41
CA GLU A 737 5.16 -25.64 -14.77
C GLU A 737 5.90 -24.42 -14.19
N LEU A 738 5.18 -23.34 -13.85
CA LEU A 738 5.76 -22.15 -13.20
C LEU A 738 6.33 -22.47 -11.83
N MET A 739 5.75 -23.44 -11.08
CA MET A 739 6.34 -23.85 -9.80
C MET A 739 7.77 -24.34 -9.98
N ARG A 740 7.99 -25.20 -10.97
CA ARG A 740 9.33 -25.73 -11.26
C ARG A 740 10.27 -24.66 -11.82
N GLN A 741 9.77 -23.77 -12.68
CA GLN A 741 10.60 -22.78 -13.35
C GLN A 741 10.98 -21.61 -12.45
N LYS A 742 10.06 -21.17 -11.58
CA LYS A 742 10.21 -19.95 -10.77
C LYS A 742 10.44 -20.25 -9.29
N TYR A 743 9.99 -21.38 -8.75
CA TYR A 743 9.90 -21.64 -7.30
C TYR A 743 10.45 -23.03 -6.90
N ASP A 744 11.57 -23.46 -7.50
CA ASP A 744 12.16 -24.80 -7.28
C ASP A 744 12.64 -25.07 -5.84
N ALA A 745 12.81 -24.04 -5.01
CA ALA A 745 13.11 -24.18 -3.59
C ALA A 745 11.88 -24.55 -2.75
N LEU A 746 10.68 -24.54 -3.35
CA LEU A 746 9.41 -24.73 -2.66
C LEU A 746 8.70 -25.99 -3.18
N LYS A 747 7.92 -26.62 -2.30
CA LYS A 747 7.00 -27.69 -2.65
C LYS A 747 5.59 -27.30 -2.23
N LEU A 748 4.72 -27.03 -3.22
CA LEU A 748 3.38 -26.50 -2.97
C LEU A 748 2.36 -27.62 -2.87
N PHE A 749 1.71 -27.67 -1.71
CA PHE A 749 0.42 -28.30 -1.46
C PHE A 749 -0.63 -27.19 -1.35
N TYR A 750 -1.81 -27.37 -1.90
CA TYR A 750 -2.86 -26.35 -1.84
C TYR A 750 -4.25 -26.96 -1.73
N ASN A 751 -5.17 -26.24 -1.08
CA ASN A 751 -6.56 -26.67 -1.03
C ASN A 751 -7.30 -26.24 -2.30
N GLN A 752 -8.29 -27.04 -2.66
CA GLN A 752 -9.24 -26.74 -3.71
C GLN A 752 -10.58 -27.39 -3.32
N PHE A 753 -11.65 -26.62 -3.24
CA PHE A 753 -12.95 -27.10 -2.73
C PHE A 753 -13.98 -27.41 -3.82
N SER A 754 -13.47 -27.57 -5.05
CA SER A 754 -14.12 -28.33 -6.11
C SER A 754 -13.12 -28.77 -7.17
N LEU A 755 -13.29 -29.99 -7.68
CA LEU A 755 -12.63 -30.47 -8.88
C LEU A 755 -13.67 -30.80 -9.94
N PRO A 756 -13.93 -29.87 -10.88
CA PRO A 756 -14.75 -30.17 -12.05
C PRO A 756 -14.21 -31.40 -12.75
N ASP A 757 -15.11 -32.27 -13.23
CA ASP A 757 -14.69 -33.46 -13.97
C ASP A 757 -13.93 -33.02 -15.23
N PRO A 758 -12.62 -33.32 -15.34
CA PRO A 758 -11.83 -32.89 -16.49
C PRO A 758 -12.28 -33.54 -17.80
N GLU A 759 -13.00 -34.66 -17.73
CA GLU A 759 -13.62 -35.34 -18.88
C GLU A 759 -15.12 -35.02 -19.01
N GLY A 760 -15.64 -34.14 -18.14
CA GLY A 760 -17.03 -33.71 -18.13
C GLY A 760 -17.35 -32.68 -19.21
N SER A 761 -18.63 -32.58 -19.57
CA SER A 761 -19.11 -31.63 -20.59
C SER A 761 -18.85 -30.17 -20.25
N PHE A 762 -18.84 -29.82 -18.96
CA PHE A 762 -18.51 -28.47 -18.51
C PHE A 762 -17.06 -28.11 -18.84
N ALA A 763 -16.10 -29.00 -18.54
CA ALA A 763 -14.69 -28.77 -18.84
C ALA A 763 -14.44 -28.66 -20.35
N GLU A 764 -15.06 -29.52 -21.16
CA GLU A 764 -14.98 -29.48 -22.62
C GLU A 764 -15.54 -28.16 -23.19
N THR A 765 -16.72 -27.75 -22.73
CA THR A 765 -17.38 -26.53 -23.23
C THR A 765 -16.62 -25.28 -22.79
N PHE A 766 -16.10 -25.27 -21.56
CA PHE A 766 -15.29 -24.17 -21.04
C PHE A 766 -13.98 -24.00 -21.80
N ASP A 767 -13.27 -25.11 -22.09
CA ASP A 767 -12.05 -25.07 -22.91
C ASP A 767 -12.34 -24.64 -24.35
N ALA A 768 -13.47 -25.09 -24.93
CA ALA A 768 -13.89 -24.65 -26.25
C ALA A 768 -14.19 -23.14 -26.31
N ALA A 769 -14.80 -22.58 -25.26
CA ALA A 769 -15.16 -21.17 -25.18
C ALA A 769 -13.98 -20.25 -24.88
N TYR A 770 -13.07 -20.66 -23.98
CA TYR A 770 -12.04 -19.77 -23.43
C TYR A 770 -10.60 -20.24 -23.64
N HIS A 771 -10.38 -21.47 -24.13
CA HIS A 771 -9.06 -22.10 -24.29
C HIS A 771 -8.25 -22.14 -22.98
N LEU A 772 -8.95 -22.44 -21.87
CA LEU A 772 -8.42 -22.50 -20.51
C LEU A 772 -9.01 -23.73 -19.81
N SER A 773 -8.30 -24.27 -18.83
CA SER A 773 -8.85 -25.33 -17.98
C SER A 773 -9.95 -24.78 -17.07
N ALA A 774 -11.04 -25.54 -16.96
CA ALA A 774 -12.10 -25.25 -16.00
C ALA A 774 -11.61 -25.56 -14.59
N GLU A 775 -11.39 -24.52 -13.78
CA GLU A 775 -10.99 -24.65 -12.38
C GLU A 775 -12.18 -24.40 -11.44
N ASN A 776 -11.96 -24.57 -10.14
CA ASN A 776 -12.95 -24.36 -9.08
C ASN A 776 -13.71 -23.03 -9.20
N ASP A 777 -12.99 -21.93 -9.44
CA ASP A 777 -13.59 -20.59 -9.50
C ASP A 777 -14.57 -20.44 -10.67
N ALA A 778 -14.30 -21.09 -11.81
CA ALA A 778 -15.20 -21.12 -12.95
C ALA A 778 -16.45 -21.94 -12.66
N ALA A 779 -16.29 -23.11 -12.02
CA ALA A 779 -17.41 -23.96 -11.63
C ALA A 779 -18.35 -23.28 -10.63
N LEU A 780 -17.81 -22.53 -9.65
CA LEU A 780 -18.62 -21.74 -8.71
C LEU A 780 -19.42 -20.65 -9.41
N GLY A 781 -18.83 -20.02 -10.44
CA GLY A 781 -19.53 -19.02 -11.25
C GLY A 781 -20.66 -19.62 -12.07
N TYR A 782 -20.41 -20.79 -12.64
CA TYR A 782 -21.39 -21.54 -13.42
C TYR A 782 -22.58 -21.96 -12.53
N ASP A 783 -22.32 -22.64 -11.42
CA ASP A 783 -23.36 -23.15 -10.51
C ASP A 783 -24.17 -22.03 -9.86
N ALA A 784 -23.56 -20.88 -9.56
CA ALA A 784 -24.27 -19.75 -8.98
C ALA A 784 -25.38 -19.23 -9.92
N VAL A 785 -25.10 -19.13 -11.23
CA VAL A 785 -26.11 -18.72 -12.22
C VAL A 785 -27.19 -19.78 -12.37
N GLU A 786 -26.82 -21.07 -12.43
CA GLU A 786 -27.79 -22.18 -12.54
C GLU A 786 -28.74 -22.23 -11.33
N ILE A 787 -28.21 -22.19 -10.10
CA ILE A 787 -29.01 -22.21 -8.87
C ILE A 787 -29.98 -21.04 -8.82
N LEU A 788 -29.49 -19.83 -9.08
CA LEU A 788 -30.33 -18.64 -9.07
C LEU A 788 -31.38 -18.70 -10.19
N SER A 789 -31.02 -19.18 -11.38
CA SER A 789 -31.94 -19.37 -12.50
C SER A 789 -33.05 -20.37 -12.17
N GLU A 790 -32.71 -21.52 -11.59
CA GLU A 790 -33.66 -22.55 -11.17
C GLU A 790 -34.64 -22.01 -10.13
N ALA A 791 -34.14 -21.37 -9.07
CA ALA A 791 -34.98 -20.75 -8.05
C ALA A 791 -35.92 -19.66 -8.63
N MET A 792 -35.44 -18.85 -9.58
CA MET A 792 -36.27 -17.85 -10.26
C MET A 792 -37.36 -18.50 -11.14
N ASN A 793 -37.05 -19.58 -11.83
CA ASN A 793 -38.02 -20.32 -12.67
C ASN A 793 -39.14 -20.94 -11.82
N ASP A 794 -38.78 -21.50 -10.67
CA ASP A 794 -39.75 -22.07 -9.71
C ASP A 794 -40.67 -20.98 -9.14
N LEU A 795 -40.12 -19.80 -8.84
CA LEU A 795 -40.90 -18.66 -8.38
C LEU A 795 -41.84 -18.13 -9.46
N VAL A 796 -41.38 -17.94 -10.70
CA VAL A 796 -42.23 -17.40 -11.78
C VAL A 796 -43.39 -18.31 -12.14
N THR A 797 -43.24 -19.62 -11.95
CA THR A 797 -44.35 -20.57 -12.12
C THR A 797 -45.54 -20.25 -11.21
N ASN A 798 -45.28 -19.67 -10.03
CA ASN A 798 -46.28 -19.34 -9.02
C ASN A 798 -46.59 -17.83 -8.93
N ASP A 799 -45.60 -16.97 -9.20
CA ASP A 799 -45.67 -15.50 -9.17
C ASP A 799 -44.76 -14.88 -10.25
N PRO A 800 -45.28 -14.58 -11.45
CA PRO A 800 -44.49 -13.96 -12.53
C PRO A 800 -43.89 -12.59 -12.17
N GLY A 801 -44.44 -11.91 -11.17
CA GLY A 801 -44.01 -10.60 -10.69
C GLY A 801 -43.13 -10.66 -9.44
N PHE A 802 -42.62 -11.84 -9.06
CA PHE A 802 -41.97 -12.03 -7.76
C PHE A 802 -40.93 -10.93 -7.47
N SER A 803 -40.98 -10.40 -6.25
CA SER A 803 -40.01 -9.43 -5.75
C SER A 803 -38.66 -10.10 -5.44
N PRO A 804 -37.52 -9.38 -5.44
CA PRO A 804 -36.23 -9.94 -5.02
C PRO A 804 -36.30 -10.67 -3.65
N ARG A 805 -37.10 -10.15 -2.71
CA ARG A 805 -37.31 -10.77 -1.40
C ARG A 805 -37.96 -12.15 -1.45
N ALA A 806 -38.75 -12.45 -2.47
CA ALA A 806 -39.33 -13.78 -2.65
C ALA A 806 -38.25 -14.82 -2.97
N LEU A 807 -37.18 -14.42 -3.66
CA LEU A 807 -36.00 -15.26 -3.90
C LEU A 807 -35.24 -15.57 -2.61
N VAL A 808 -35.07 -14.56 -1.73
CA VAL A 808 -34.51 -14.79 -0.39
C VAL A 808 -35.32 -15.84 0.37
N ASN A 809 -36.65 -15.66 0.43
CA ASN A 809 -37.51 -16.60 1.14
C ASN A 809 -37.44 -18.00 0.53
N HIS A 810 -37.39 -18.12 -0.81
CA HIS A 810 -37.30 -19.41 -1.48
C HIS A 810 -35.97 -20.13 -1.19
N LEU A 811 -34.86 -19.41 -1.15
CA LEU A 811 -33.56 -19.98 -0.78
C LEU A 811 -33.45 -20.30 0.71
N GLN A 812 -34.29 -19.72 1.56
CA GLN A 812 -34.39 -20.09 2.98
C GLN A 812 -35.30 -21.31 3.18
N ASP A 813 -36.43 -21.37 2.47
CA ASP A 813 -37.43 -22.43 2.54
C ASP A 813 -38.22 -22.48 1.21
N PRO A 814 -38.09 -23.56 0.41
CA PRO A 814 -37.48 -24.86 0.76
C PRO A 814 -35.94 -24.92 0.64
N GLY A 815 -35.31 -23.89 0.08
CA GLY A 815 -33.89 -23.88 -0.19
C GLY A 815 -33.46 -24.71 -1.40
N VAL A 816 -32.15 -24.84 -1.55
CA VAL A 816 -31.47 -25.72 -2.51
C VAL A 816 -31.09 -27.00 -1.77
N GLN A 817 -31.51 -28.16 -2.27
CA GLN A 817 -31.32 -29.44 -1.58
C GLN A 817 -30.53 -30.41 -2.46
N ASP A 818 -29.36 -30.85 -1.99
CA ASP A 818 -28.50 -31.85 -2.63
C ASP A 818 -28.24 -31.57 -4.13
N TYR A 819 -28.15 -30.31 -4.52
CA TYR A 819 -27.90 -29.92 -5.91
C TYR A 819 -26.49 -30.37 -6.30
N VAL A 820 -26.39 -31.21 -7.33
CA VAL A 820 -25.11 -31.73 -7.83
C VAL A 820 -24.64 -30.82 -8.97
N GLY A 821 -23.84 -29.82 -8.62
CA GLY A 821 -23.26 -28.86 -9.56
C GLY A 821 -21.84 -29.22 -10.01
N GLN A 822 -21.27 -28.37 -10.86
CA GLN A 822 -19.88 -28.47 -11.32
C GLN A 822 -18.89 -28.20 -10.18
N SER A 823 -19.31 -27.42 -9.19
CA SER A 823 -18.53 -27.04 -8.01
C SER A 823 -18.71 -28.01 -6.83
N GLY A 824 -19.41 -29.13 -6.99
CA GLY A 824 -19.70 -30.07 -5.90
C GLY A 824 -21.18 -30.15 -5.54
N VAL A 825 -21.49 -30.87 -4.47
CA VAL A 825 -22.84 -30.89 -3.90
C VAL A 825 -23.11 -29.59 -3.15
N ILE A 826 -24.30 -29.03 -3.33
CA ILE A 826 -24.74 -27.76 -2.77
C ILE A 826 -26.09 -27.94 -2.07
N THR A 827 -26.11 -27.63 -0.78
CA THR A 827 -27.32 -27.51 0.03
C THR A 827 -27.30 -26.14 0.68
N LEU A 828 -28.36 -25.36 0.49
CA LEU A 828 -28.52 -24.00 1.02
C LEU A 828 -29.95 -23.82 1.52
N ASP A 829 -30.12 -23.45 2.78
CA ASP A 829 -31.42 -23.19 3.40
C ASP A 829 -31.25 -22.29 4.64
N SER A 830 -32.32 -22.10 5.42
CA SER A 830 -32.26 -21.31 6.65
C SER A 830 -31.29 -21.84 7.71
N ASP A 831 -30.97 -23.14 7.67
CA ASP A 831 -30.06 -23.79 8.61
C ASP A 831 -28.64 -23.88 8.04
N HIS A 832 -28.50 -23.79 6.72
CA HIS A 832 -27.25 -23.94 5.99
C HIS A 832 -27.04 -22.76 5.02
N HIS A 833 -26.45 -21.67 5.51
CA HIS A 833 -26.05 -20.54 4.65
C HIS A 833 -24.80 -20.86 3.79
N TYR A 834 -24.22 -22.05 3.95
CA TYR A 834 -23.11 -22.59 3.17
C TYR A 834 -23.24 -24.12 3.08
N PRO A 835 -22.68 -24.79 2.06
CA PRO A 835 -22.86 -26.22 1.90
C PRO A 835 -22.20 -27.02 3.05
N PRO A 836 -22.97 -27.84 3.78
CA PRO A 836 -22.43 -28.67 4.83
C PRO A 836 -21.54 -29.77 4.25
N ASN A 837 -20.41 -30.04 4.91
CA ASN A 837 -19.43 -31.04 4.49
C ASN A 837 -18.98 -30.89 3.03
N LYS A 838 -18.88 -29.64 2.54
CA LYS A 838 -18.38 -29.35 1.20
C LYS A 838 -17.08 -30.10 0.91
N GLU A 839 -16.95 -30.62 -0.30
CA GLU A 839 -15.75 -31.31 -0.75
C GLU A 839 -14.52 -30.40 -0.65
N ILE A 840 -13.42 -30.93 -0.14
CA ILE A 840 -12.11 -30.29 -0.14
C ILE A 840 -11.08 -31.31 -0.59
N HIS A 841 -10.27 -30.89 -1.55
CA HIS A 841 -9.10 -31.60 -2.03
C HIS A 841 -7.84 -30.87 -1.58
N VAL A 842 -6.83 -31.63 -1.15
CA VAL A 842 -5.45 -31.11 -1.02
C VAL A 842 -4.63 -31.67 -2.15
N ARG A 843 -4.07 -30.78 -2.98
CA ARG A 843 -3.34 -31.13 -4.20
C ARG A 843 -1.89 -30.72 -4.10
N GLU A 844 -1.03 -31.47 -4.78
CA GLU A 844 0.39 -31.20 -4.95
C GLU A 844 0.65 -30.79 -6.40
N ILE A 845 1.50 -29.77 -6.61
CA ILE A 845 2.15 -29.57 -7.91
C ILE A 845 3.45 -30.39 -7.94
N THR A 846 3.47 -31.44 -8.76
CA THR A 846 4.61 -32.36 -8.86
C THR A 846 5.81 -31.69 -9.53
N ASN A 847 6.99 -32.28 -9.40
CA ASN A 847 8.18 -31.79 -10.09
C ASN A 847 8.09 -31.94 -11.62
N ALA A 848 7.14 -32.71 -12.13
CA ALA A 848 6.85 -32.79 -13.57
C ALA A 848 5.92 -31.66 -14.05
N GLY A 849 5.33 -30.91 -13.14
CA GLY A 849 4.29 -29.92 -13.44
C GLY A 849 2.88 -30.52 -13.45
N ASP A 850 2.69 -31.74 -12.96
CA ASP A 850 1.37 -32.35 -12.86
C ASP A 850 0.66 -31.94 -11.57
N LYS A 851 -0.68 -31.93 -11.57
CA LYS A 851 -1.48 -31.71 -10.36
C LYS A 851 -1.93 -33.07 -9.80
N LEU A 852 -1.42 -33.47 -8.64
CA LEU A 852 -1.78 -34.71 -7.96
C LEU A 852 -2.71 -34.43 -6.77
N THR A 853 -3.82 -35.16 -6.64
CA THR A 853 -4.69 -35.06 -5.45
C THR A 853 -4.24 -36.05 -4.38
N ASP A 854 -3.91 -35.55 -3.19
CA ASP A 854 -3.39 -36.36 -2.06
C ASP A 854 -4.48 -36.63 -1.00
N LEU A 855 -5.35 -35.64 -0.76
CA LEU A 855 -6.51 -35.78 0.12
C LEU A 855 -7.77 -35.38 -0.63
N THR A 856 -8.85 -36.13 -0.40
CA THR A 856 -10.22 -35.79 -0.78
C THR A 856 -11.14 -36.09 0.40
N CYS A 857 -11.90 -35.11 0.87
CA CYS A 857 -12.86 -35.26 1.97
C CYS A 857 -14.14 -34.46 1.74
N GLY A 858 -15.28 -34.95 2.22
CA GLY A 858 -16.59 -34.28 2.10
C GLY A 858 -17.51 -34.94 1.06
N VAL A 859 -18.60 -34.26 0.72
CA VAL A 859 -19.63 -34.77 -0.21
C VAL A 859 -19.22 -34.50 -1.66
N LEU A 860 -18.85 -35.56 -2.38
CA LEU A 860 -18.32 -35.48 -3.74
C LEU A 860 -19.43 -35.32 -4.77
N SER A 861 -19.19 -34.48 -5.79
CA SER A 861 -20.08 -34.32 -6.95
C SER A 861 -20.34 -35.66 -7.67
N GLN A 862 -19.29 -36.47 -7.85
CA GLN A 862 -19.39 -37.77 -8.53
C GLN A 862 -20.19 -38.79 -7.70
N GLY A 863 -21.49 -38.84 -7.98
CA GLY A 863 -22.42 -39.78 -7.36
C GLY A 863 -22.89 -39.40 -5.95
N ALA A 864 -22.74 -38.13 -5.56
CA ALA A 864 -23.14 -37.60 -4.24
C ALA A 864 -22.60 -38.45 -3.06
N ARG A 865 -21.40 -39.00 -3.21
CA ARG A 865 -20.79 -39.89 -2.22
C ARG A 865 -20.08 -39.08 -1.15
N ASN A 866 -20.37 -39.36 0.11
CA ASN A 866 -19.63 -38.76 1.22
C ASN A 866 -18.30 -39.49 1.44
N ALA A 867 -17.19 -38.84 1.09
CA ALA A 867 -15.84 -39.29 1.40
C ALA A 867 -15.56 -39.10 2.90
N THR A 868 -15.68 -40.20 3.65
CA THR A 868 -15.49 -40.24 5.11
C THR A 868 -14.08 -40.66 5.52
N HIS A 869 -13.28 -41.17 4.59
CA HIS A 869 -11.91 -41.61 4.82
C HIS A 869 -11.03 -41.23 3.62
N TRP A 870 -9.72 -41.12 3.84
CA TRP A 870 -8.74 -40.77 2.81
C TRP A 870 -7.37 -41.43 3.05
N GLY A 871 -6.48 -41.26 2.07
CA GLY A 871 -5.12 -41.78 2.08
C GLY A 871 -5.01 -43.25 1.66
N PRO A 872 -3.81 -43.85 1.72
CA PRO A 872 -3.59 -45.22 1.25
C PRO A 872 -4.46 -46.24 2.01
N GLY A 873 -5.39 -46.87 1.30
CA GLY A 873 -6.33 -47.85 1.85
C GLY A 873 -7.38 -47.27 2.80
N ASP A 874 -7.77 -46.01 2.60
CA ASP A 874 -8.82 -45.32 3.37
C ASP A 874 -8.54 -45.32 4.89
N ARG A 875 -7.27 -45.16 5.25
CA ARG A 875 -6.79 -45.33 6.62
C ARG A 875 -7.15 -44.17 7.55
N PHE A 876 -7.32 -42.97 7.03
CA PHE A 876 -7.47 -41.76 7.83
C PHE A 876 -8.88 -41.22 7.73
N ASP A 877 -9.49 -40.93 8.87
CA ASP A 877 -10.83 -40.32 8.91
C ASP A 877 -10.81 -38.92 8.28
N CYS A 878 -11.85 -38.60 7.52
CA CYS A 878 -12.11 -37.25 7.06
C CYS A 878 -12.73 -36.42 8.20
N PRO A 879 -12.31 -35.15 8.36
CA PRO A 879 -13.05 -34.21 9.19
C PRO A 879 -14.50 -34.11 8.71
N VAL A 880 -15.42 -33.95 9.65
CA VAL A 880 -16.83 -33.66 9.40
C VAL A 880 -17.18 -32.35 10.07
N ASP A 881 -18.08 -31.59 9.47
CA ASP A 881 -18.63 -30.40 10.09
C ASP A 881 -19.45 -30.81 11.32
N PRO A 882 -19.44 -29.99 12.39
CA PRO A 882 -20.34 -30.22 13.51
C PRO A 882 -21.78 -30.24 12.99
N ALA A 883 -22.60 -31.16 13.52
CA ALA A 883 -24.04 -31.13 13.25
C ALA A 883 -24.59 -29.78 13.72
N SER A 884 -25.23 -29.06 12.81
CA SER A 884 -25.90 -27.77 13.04
C SER A 884 -26.99 -27.85 14.11
#